data_AF-A0A8S1F9Y8-F1
#
_entry.id   AF-A0A8S1F9Y8-F1
#
_cell.length_a   1.000
_cell.length_b   1.000
_cell.length_c   1.000
_cell.angle_alpha   90.00
_cell.angle_beta   90.00
_cell.angle_gamma   90.00
#
_symmetry.space_group_name_H-M   'P 1'
#
loop_
_entity.id
_entity.type
_entity.pdbx_description
1 polymer ?
#
loop_
_entity_poly.entity_id
_entity_poly.type
_entity_poly.pdbx_seq_one_letter_code
_entity_poly.pdbx_strand_id
1 'polypeptide(L)'
;MANFVDGLTRPEMEISEGGVILDNRTRFADLKVMLDSNKDNLKVDAMKRIIQLIAKGRDVSELFPAVVKNVAAKNVELKKLVFVYLVRYAEEQQDLALLSISTFQRALKDPNQLIRGSALRVLTSIRVPMVAPIMLLSIKEAVRDMSPYVRKIAAHAIPKLYNLEPDLETQLIDCIDYLLADRRSLVLGSAVYAFDEICPNRFDMLHKHYRALCRALPDVDEWGQIVMINLLTRYARSQLADPDKVVPDPDVVLLLNSARPLLQSRNCSVVMAVTQLFYHVAPKAQLSQIARALVRLLRGPREVQYVVLMNIATICERNPVEEGTFAISKNMFDPFLKSFFVRSCDSSLVKQLKLHVLTSLVSETNVHIILRELQTYVHMGDLASSAVEAIGRCAVRVGNVSEQCMGGLVQLISSSDENVVCSAVVVLKRLLHASAPVALLARLMRLMPKMVAPQARACVVWLVATHVDRVIHMAPDLLRILAKKFAAESELVKVESLKLAVKLWMVKRDECEKLVHYVFQLARFDLSYDVRDRCRFLRNLMFNTEILSKHAEEIFMAKKPAPALMSTFKERDQFQLGSLSHVLNQKCAKYIELPEFPETNAIDLLLDVDFSAAGSRQIMEPALVENKEIELLNVVEGNGISLSISYPRTNDAQYTPIRFSIYNSMERDVDGVEIECCDELDVKGNSKIGGVAAGASLSVILGVDLEDSSKQREWCLKRDDGTEKRFRFEVPYGEQVQPVRITPEEMAKEKNRLGGLNRNVLELAEPVNGDVVQRLANVYRIDENTYTCQTRSRKDFCILSVSPSKIESCCDNSVIGRMLAFAIQKN
;
A
#
# COMPACT_ATOMS: atom_id res chain seq x y z
N MET A 1 10.35 30.01 -0.15
CA MET A 1 9.88 30.89 0.93
C MET A 1 9.09 32.03 0.31
N ALA A 2 7.77 31.98 0.46
CA ALA A 2 6.88 33.10 0.19
C ALA A 2 5.89 33.13 1.36
N ASN A 3 6.05 34.15 2.21
CA ASN A 3 5.19 34.40 3.36
C ASN A 3 3.79 34.74 2.85
N PHE A 4 2.79 33.98 3.28
CA PHE A 4 1.40 34.42 3.22
C PHE A 4 1.23 35.55 4.24
N VAL A 5 1.18 36.78 3.74
CA VAL A 5 0.85 37.98 4.50
C VAL A 5 -0.65 38.00 4.76
N ASP A 6 -0.98 38.29 6.02
CA ASP A 6 -2.26 38.69 6.60
C ASP A 6 -3.36 39.09 5.61
N GLY A 7 -4.47 38.35 5.67
CA GLY A 7 -5.72 38.70 5.04
C GLY A 7 -6.33 39.95 5.69
N LEU A 8 -6.06 41.10 5.09
CA LEU A 8 -6.76 42.35 5.34
C LEU A 8 -8.28 42.17 5.20
N THR A 9 -8.95 42.42 6.32
CA THR A 9 -10.36 42.79 6.47
C THR A 9 -10.90 43.58 5.28
N ARG A 10 -11.81 42.98 4.52
CA ARG A 10 -12.86 43.72 3.80
C ARG A 10 -14.13 43.67 4.65
N PRO A 11 -14.80 44.80 4.91
CA PRO A 11 -16.15 44.74 5.46
C PRO A 11 -17.08 44.28 4.32
N GLU A 12 -17.46 43.01 4.32
CA GLU A 12 -18.56 42.53 3.47
C GLU A 12 -19.86 43.17 3.96
N MET A 13 -20.29 44.24 3.28
CA MET A 13 -21.66 44.72 3.35
C MET A 13 -22.58 43.70 2.70
N GLU A 14 -23.31 42.93 3.51
CA GLU A 14 -24.36 42.03 3.03
C GLU A 14 -25.70 42.79 2.98
N ILE A 15 -26.23 42.96 1.77
CA ILE A 15 -27.63 43.36 1.54
C ILE A 15 -28.47 42.08 1.62
N SER A 16 -29.36 42.00 2.61
CA SER A 16 -30.40 40.96 2.69
C SER A 16 -31.49 41.22 1.65
N GLU A 17 -32.13 40.14 1.15
CA GLU A 17 -33.41 40.23 0.44
C GLU A 17 -34.38 41.11 1.25
N GLY A 18 -34.72 42.28 0.71
CA GLY A 18 -35.53 43.31 1.38
C GLY A 18 -34.87 44.67 1.59
N GLY A 19 -33.58 44.85 1.30
CA GLY A 19 -32.97 46.19 1.18
C GLY A 19 -32.85 47.03 2.46
N VAL A 20 -32.97 46.42 3.65
CA VAL A 20 -32.74 47.13 4.93
C VAL A 20 -31.28 46.94 5.37
N ILE A 21 -30.56 48.05 5.53
CA ILE A 21 -29.22 48.09 6.12
C ILE A 21 -29.38 47.81 7.62
N LEU A 22 -29.08 46.59 8.06
CA LEU A 22 -29.00 46.26 9.48
C LEU A 22 -27.66 46.75 10.03
N ASP A 23 -27.72 47.61 11.05
CA ASP A 23 -26.58 48.05 11.84
C ASP A 23 -25.80 46.83 12.38
N ASN A 24 -24.47 46.78 12.23
CA ASN A 24 -23.67 45.61 12.63
C ASN A 24 -23.87 45.22 14.11
N ARG A 25 -24.30 46.17 14.95
CA ARG A 25 -24.62 45.95 16.38
C ARG A 25 -25.91 45.14 16.63
N THR A 26 -26.84 45.06 15.69
CA THR A 26 -28.12 44.33 15.83
C THR A 26 -28.13 42.98 15.12
N ARG A 27 -27.06 42.63 14.39
CA ARG A 27 -26.96 41.45 13.50
C ARG A 27 -27.33 40.11 14.15
N PHE A 28 -27.13 39.98 15.47
CA PHE A 28 -27.46 38.76 16.23
C PHE A 28 -28.22 39.04 17.53
N ALA A 29 -28.86 40.20 17.67
CA ALA A 29 -29.52 40.59 18.92
C ALA A 29 -30.69 39.66 19.28
N ASP A 30 -31.44 39.21 18.27
CA ASP A 30 -32.52 38.23 18.39
C ASP A 30 -31.99 36.88 18.90
N LEU A 31 -30.89 36.37 18.34
CA LEU A 31 -30.26 35.12 18.75
C LEU A 31 -29.71 35.19 20.17
N LYS A 32 -29.11 36.32 20.57
CA LYS A 32 -28.66 36.56 21.96
C LYS A 32 -29.84 36.47 22.94
N VAL A 33 -30.95 37.14 22.63
CA VAL A 33 -32.18 37.09 23.45
C VAL A 33 -32.76 35.68 23.53
N MET A 34 -32.77 34.94 22.43
CA MET A 34 -33.24 33.55 22.42
C MET A 34 -32.35 32.62 23.25
N LEU A 35 -31.02 32.83 23.24
CA LEU A 35 -30.05 32.06 24.04
C LEU A 35 -30.10 32.36 25.54
N ASP A 36 -30.42 33.61 25.91
CA ASP A 36 -30.59 34.03 27.31
C ASP A 36 -31.99 33.73 27.87
N SER A 37 -32.93 33.25 27.03
CA SER A 37 -34.29 32.87 27.46
C SER A 37 -34.28 31.74 28.50
N ASN A 38 -35.32 31.63 29.33
CA ASN A 38 -35.48 30.49 30.25
C ASN A 38 -36.03 29.22 29.57
N LYS A 39 -36.45 29.30 28.31
CA LYS A 39 -37.06 28.18 27.57
C LYS A 39 -36.01 27.43 26.74
N ASP A 40 -35.74 26.18 27.07
CA ASP A 40 -34.77 25.34 26.35
C ASP A 40 -35.09 25.18 24.85
N ASN A 41 -36.37 25.14 24.46
CA ASN A 41 -36.76 25.04 23.05
C ASN A 41 -36.28 26.24 22.22
N LEU A 42 -36.40 27.47 22.76
CA LEU A 42 -35.94 28.68 22.08
C LEU A 42 -34.41 28.69 21.94
N LYS A 43 -33.69 28.17 22.93
CA LYS A 43 -32.23 28.03 22.88
C LYS A 43 -31.79 27.02 21.81
N VAL A 44 -32.49 25.90 21.70
CA VAL A 44 -32.22 24.88 20.68
C VAL A 44 -32.43 25.47 19.29
N ASP A 45 -33.53 26.20 19.07
CA ASP A 45 -33.81 26.85 17.79
C ASP A 45 -32.77 27.92 17.44
N ALA A 46 -32.36 28.72 18.43
CA ALA A 46 -31.26 29.68 18.26
C ALA A 46 -29.96 28.97 17.86
N MET A 47 -29.58 27.89 18.56
CA MET A 47 -28.38 27.13 18.24
C MET A 47 -28.43 26.47 16.85
N LYS A 48 -29.60 25.98 16.42
CA LYS A 48 -29.77 25.44 15.05
C LYS A 48 -29.54 26.52 14.00
N ARG A 49 -30.06 27.73 14.20
CA ARG A 49 -29.82 28.89 13.31
C ARG A 49 -28.34 29.29 13.29
N ILE A 50 -27.69 29.32 14.45
CA ILE A 50 -26.25 29.63 14.56
C ILE A 50 -25.42 28.61 13.77
N ILE A 51 -25.69 27.31 13.92
CA ILE A 51 -24.97 26.27 13.16
C ILE A 51 -25.25 26.37 11.66
N GLN A 52 -26.47 26.75 11.25
CA GLN A 52 -26.78 27.00 9.84
C GLN A 52 -25.97 28.18 9.27
N LEU A 53 -25.74 29.23 10.06
CA LEU A 53 -24.88 30.36 9.67
C LEU A 53 -23.42 29.93 9.52
N ILE A 54 -22.91 29.09 10.44
CA ILE A 54 -21.57 28.49 10.35
C ILE A 54 -21.44 27.64 9.08
N ALA A 55 -22.45 26.83 8.75
CA ALA A 55 -22.45 25.99 7.56
C ALA A 55 -22.45 26.82 6.25
N LYS A 56 -22.95 28.06 6.29
CA LYS A 56 -22.88 29.03 5.18
C LYS A 56 -21.55 29.81 5.14
N GLY A 57 -20.63 29.54 6.08
CA GLY A 57 -19.32 30.22 6.16
C GLY A 57 -19.37 31.60 6.82
N ARG A 58 -20.46 31.95 7.54
CA ARG A 58 -20.58 33.23 8.23
C ARG A 58 -19.93 33.18 9.60
N ASP A 59 -19.19 34.23 9.95
CA ASP A 59 -18.61 34.37 11.28
C ASP A 59 -19.70 34.69 12.32
N VAL A 60 -19.70 33.93 13.40
CA VAL A 60 -20.61 34.04 14.55
C VAL A 60 -19.83 34.00 15.88
N SER A 61 -18.55 34.35 15.85
CA SER A 61 -17.65 34.46 17.02
C SER A 61 -18.21 35.38 18.12
N GLU A 62 -18.91 36.46 17.77
CA GLU A 62 -19.52 37.40 18.73
C GLU A 62 -20.57 36.78 19.67
N LEU A 63 -21.12 35.62 19.30
CA LEU A 63 -22.11 34.89 20.10
C LEU A 63 -21.47 34.01 21.16
N PHE A 64 -20.14 33.90 21.19
CA PHE A 64 -19.41 33.00 22.07
C PHE A 64 -19.80 33.14 23.56
N PRO A 65 -19.86 34.34 24.16
CA PRO A 65 -20.26 34.49 25.56
C PRO A 65 -21.69 33.99 25.85
N ALA A 66 -22.63 34.22 24.92
CA ALA A 66 -24.02 33.78 25.07
C ALA A 66 -24.16 32.25 24.94
N VAL A 67 -23.34 31.64 24.08
CA VAL A 67 -23.32 30.18 23.89
C VAL A 67 -22.66 29.48 25.08
N VAL A 68 -21.56 30.03 25.60
CA VAL A 68 -20.80 29.46 26.74
C VAL A 68 -21.67 29.34 28.01
N LYS A 69 -22.52 30.33 28.29
CA LYS A 69 -23.47 30.26 29.42
C LYS A 69 -24.38 29.02 29.39
N ASN A 70 -24.63 28.48 28.20
CA ASN A 70 -25.55 27.36 27.98
C ASN A 70 -24.85 25.99 28.01
N VAL A 71 -23.54 25.92 28.26
CA VAL A 71 -22.77 24.65 28.35
C VAL A 71 -23.28 23.77 29.50
N ALA A 72 -23.71 24.38 30.60
CA ALA A 72 -24.22 23.68 31.78
C ALA A 72 -25.70 23.25 31.67
N ALA A 73 -26.37 23.49 30.52
CA ALA A 73 -27.79 23.18 30.35
C ALA A 73 -28.11 21.69 30.53
N LYS A 74 -29.30 21.35 31.04
CA LYS A 74 -29.70 19.94 31.23
C LYS A 74 -30.13 19.26 29.93
N ASN A 75 -30.65 20.03 28.97
CA ASN A 75 -31.08 19.52 27.68
C ASN A 75 -29.90 18.97 26.86
N VAL A 76 -29.99 17.68 26.51
CA VAL A 76 -28.96 16.94 25.75
C VAL A 76 -28.81 17.46 24.33
N GLU A 77 -29.90 17.85 23.67
CA GLU A 77 -29.88 18.40 22.31
C GLU A 77 -29.16 19.75 22.29
N LEU A 78 -29.51 20.64 23.23
CA LEU A 78 -28.85 21.93 23.37
C LEU A 78 -27.35 21.78 23.63
N LYS A 79 -26.97 20.91 24.57
CA LYS A 79 -25.55 20.61 24.88
C LYS A 79 -24.75 20.16 23.67
N LYS A 80 -25.32 19.28 22.83
CA LYS A 80 -24.64 18.81 21.61
C LYS A 80 -24.37 19.96 20.65
N LEU A 81 -25.36 20.83 20.41
CA LEU A 81 -25.20 21.98 19.51
C LEU A 81 -24.18 22.98 20.05
N VAL A 82 -24.20 23.23 21.37
CA VAL A 82 -23.22 24.06 22.07
C VAL A 82 -21.80 23.49 21.91
N PHE A 83 -21.60 22.19 22.11
CA PHE A 83 -20.27 21.60 21.93
C PHE A 83 -19.78 21.65 20.49
N VAL A 84 -20.65 21.45 19.49
CA VAL A 84 -20.27 21.59 18.07
C VAL A 84 -19.77 23.01 17.78
N TYR A 85 -20.46 24.03 18.30
CA TYR A 85 -20.03 25.42 18.19
C TYR A 85 -18.67 25.65 18.86
N LEU A 86 -18.49 25.14 20.09
CA LEU A 86 -17.26 25.33 20.85
C LEU A 86 -16.04 24.64 20.22
N VAL A 87 -16.19 23.47 19.60
CA VAL A 87 -15.06 22.83 18.89
C VAL A 87 -14.47 23.73 17.79
N ARG A 88 -15.30 24.60 17.18
CA ARG A 88 -14.87 25.52 16.12
C ARG A 88 -14.21 26.78 16.69
N TYR A 89 -14.84 27.42 17.68
CA TYR A 89 -14.45 28.76 18.14
C TYR A 89 -13.61 28.78 19.43
N ALA A 90 -13.47 27.65 20.14
CA ALA A 90 -12.68 27.61 21.38
C ALA A 90 -11.18 27.88 21.16
N GLU A 91 -10.67 27.65 19.93
CA GLU A 91 -9.30 28.01 19.58
C GLU A 91 -9.11 29.54 19.46
N GLU A 92 -10.13 30.25 18.99
CA GLU A 92 -10.13 31.70 18.79
C GLU A 92 -10.42 32.48 20.09
N GLN A 93 -11.30 31.96 20.96
CA GLN A 93 -11.76 32.61 22.19
C GLN A 93 -11.37 31.80 23.45
N GLN A 94 -10.07 31.67 23.68
CA GLN A 94 -9.50 30.78 24.71
C GLN A 94 -9.85 31.20 26.15
N ASP A 95 -9.78 32.49 26.49
CA ASP A 95 -10.00 32.99 27.86
C ASP A 95 -11.41 32.70 28.38
N LEU A 96 -12.42 32.89 27.53
CA LEU A 96 -13.82 32.60 27.87
C LEU A 96 -14.09 31.09 27.94
N ALA A 97 -13.34 30.28 27.18
CA ALA A 97 -13.43 28.82 27.25
C ALA A 97 -12.88 28.26 28.58
N LEU A 98 -11.87 28.91 29.18
CA LEU A 98 -11.29 28.52 30.47
C LEU A 98 -12.33 28.49 31.59
N LEU A 99 -13.29 29.43 31.58
CA LEU A 99 -14.38 29.50 32.56
C LEU A 99 -15.28 28.26 32.56
N SER A 100 -15.25 27.47 31.48
CA SER A 100 -16.09 26.28 31.31
C SER A 100 -15.36 24.96 31.49
N ILE A 101 -14.06 24.95 31.85
CA ILE A 101 -13.27 23.73 32.02
C ILE A 101 -13.91 22.80 33.06
N SER A 102 -14.32 23.33 34.21
CA SER A 102 -14.99 22.56 35.26
C SER A 102 -16.29 21.91 34.78
N THR A 103 -16.99 22.57 33.85
CA THR A 103 -18.22 22.05 33.25
C THR A 103 -17.91 20.94 32.25
N PHE A 104 -16.84 21.04 31.46
CA PHE A 104 -16.38 19.96 30.59
C PHE A 104 -15.92 18.75 31.39
N GLN A 105 -15.15 18.94 32.48
CA GLN A 105 -14.75 17.86 33.38
C GLN A 105 -15.95 17.10 33.96
N ARG A 106 -17.01 17.81 34.36
CA ARG A 106 -18.25 17.16 34.80
C ARG A 106 -18.96 16.43 33.65
N ALA A 107 -18.95 16.98 32.45
CA ALA A 107 -19.55 16.35 31.27
C ALA A 107 -18.81 15.08 30.79
N LEU A 108 -17.51 14.93 31.12
CA LEU A 108 -16.77 13.69 30.90
C LEU A 108 -17.29 12.52 31.72
N LYS A 109 -18.06 12.77 32.80
CA LYS A 109 -18.66 11.72 33.65
C LYS A 109 -20.16 11.53 33.38
N ASP A 110 -20.69 12.11 32.30
CA ASP A 110 -22.09 12.00 31.93
C ASP A 110 -22.45 10.57 31.47
N PRO A 111 -23.64 10.04 31.79
CA PRO A 111 -24.06 8.71 31.32
C PRO A 111 -24.06 8.58 29.79
N ASN A 112 -24.28 9.68 29.06
CA ASN A 112 -24.33 9.67 27.61
C ASN A 112 -22.92 9.74 26.98
N GLN A 113 -22.54 8.67 26.28
CA GLN A 113 -21.26 8.57 25.56
C GLN A 113 -21.00 9.73 24.57
N LEU A 114 -22.05 10.28 23.95
CA LEU A 114 -21.92 11.38 22.97
C LEU A 114 -21.55 12.69 23.67
N ILE A 115 -22.06 12.92 24.88
CA ILE A 115 -21.73 14.07 25.71
C ILE A 115 -20.28 13.93 26.20
N ARG A 116 -19.90 12.76 26.74
CA ARG A 116 -18.52 12.48 27.18
C ARG A 116 -17.51 12.73 26.05
N GLY A 117 -17.75 12.14 24.89
CA GLY A 117 -16.88 12.31 23.73
C GLY A 117 -16.81 13.76 23.23
N SER A 118 -17.94 14.47 23.17
CA SER A 118 -17.95 15.87 22.74
C SER A 118 -17.25 16.80 23.73
N ALA A 119 -17.41 16.55 25.04
CA ALA A 119 -16.70 17.28 26.08
C ALA A 119 -15.17 17.09 25.96
N LEU A 120 -14.70 15.87 25.71
CA LEU A 120 -13.28 15.60 25.49
C LEU A 120 -12.74 16.31 24.24
N ARG A 121 -13.52 16.35 23.16
CA ARG A 121 -13.14 17.07 21.93
C ARG A 121 -13.01 18.57 22.15
N VAL A 122 -13.94 19.18 22.89
CA VAL A 122 -13.89 20.62 23.20
C VAL A 122 -12.71 20.90 24.12
N LEU A 123 -12.55 20.12 25.19
CA LEU A 123 -11.47 20.29 26.16
C LEU A 123 -10.10 20.25 25.48
N THR A 124 -9.87 19.28 24.59
CA THR A 124 -8.58 19.10 23.88
C THR A 124 -8.37 20.01 22.67
N SER A 125 -9.39 20.80 22.29
CA SER A 125 -9.24 21.85 21.27
C SER A 125 -8.77 23.18 21.86
N ILE A 126 -8.78 23.35 23.19
CA ILE A 126 -8.28 24.56 23.86
C ILE A 126 -6.74 24.51 23.89
N ARG A 127 -6.05 25.44 23.22
CA ARG A 127 -4.57 25.42 23.11
C ARG A 127 -3.88 26.23 24.21
N VAL A 128 -4.30 26.03 25.47
CA VAL A 128 -3.73 26.73 26.64
C VAL A 128 -2.89 25.74 27.46
N PRO A 129 -1.55 25.93 27.57
CA PRO A 129 -0.66 24.97 28.24
C PRO A 129 -1.04 24.66 29.70
N MET A 130 -1.57 25.63 30.45
CA MET A 130 -1.99 25.43 31.84
C MET A 130 -3.07 24.34 32.02
N VAL A 131 -3.80 23.99 30.95
CA VAL A 131 -4.87 22.98 30.97
C VAL A 131 -4.34 21.58 30.64
N ALA A 132 -3.10 21.46 30.16
CA ALA A 132 -2.53 20.20 29.69
C ALA A 132 -2.53 19.06 30.75
N PRO A 133 -2.25 19.29 32.05
CA PRO A 133 -2.39 18.24 33.07
C PRO A 133 -3.83 17.73 33.24
N ILE A 134 -4.81 18.63 33.11
CA ILE A 134 -6.24 18.29 33.16
C ILE A 134 -6.63 17.46 31.93
N MET A 135 -6.12 17.83 30.75
CA MET A 135 -6.33 17.09 29.51
C MET A 135 -5.74 15.68 29.61
N LEU A 136 -4.53 15.54 30.14
CA LEU A 136 -3.86 14.25 30.31
C LEU A 136 -4.66 13.31 31.19
N LEU A 137 -5.13 13.79 32.35
CA LEU A 137 -5.98 12.99 33.24
C LEU A 137 -7.28 12.58 32.54
N SER A 138 -7.90 13.52 31.83
CA SER A 138 -9.15 13.28 31.08
C SER A 138 -8.96 12.24 29.96
N ILE A 139 -7.81 12.26 29.28
CA ILE A 139 -7.46 11.28 28.24
C ILE A 139 -7.22 9.90 28.88
N LYS A 140 -6.47 9.82 29.98
CA LYS A 140 -6.21 8.55 30.70
C LYS A 140 -7.51 7.88 31.15
N GLU A 141 -8.49 8.65 31.64
CA GLU A 141 -9.82 8.15 31.97
C GLU A 141 -10.59 7.69 30.70
N ALA A 142 -10.58 8.51 29.64
CA ALA A 142 -11.33 8.25 28.41
C ALA A 142 -10.81 7.05 27.60
N VAL A 143 -9.51 6.76 27.67
CA VAL A 143 -8.89 5.57 27.04
C VAL A 143 -9.46 4.27 27.61
N ARG A 144 -9.92 4.29 28.87
CA ARG A 144 -10.52 3.13 29.55
C ARG A 144 -12.05 3.19 29.60
N ASP A 145 -12.68 4.08 28.84
CA ASP A 145 -14.13 4.21 28.80
C ASP A 145 -14.80 2.94 28.25
N MET A 146 -15.99 2.61 28.77
CA MET A 146 -16.78 1.46 28.32
C MET A 146 -17.16 1.56 26.83
N SER A 147 -17.37 2.78 26.33
CA SER A 147 -17.77 3.05 24.95
C SER A 147 -16.56 3.11 24.00
N PRO A 148 -16.55 2.35 22.89
CA PRO A 148 -15.52 2.47 21.87
C PRO A 148 -15.54 3.83 21.17
N TYR A 149 -16.68 4.54 21.15
CA TYR A 149 -16.77 5.88 20.57
C TYR A 149 -15.93 6.89 21.36
N VAL A 150 -15.96 6.81 22.69
CA VAL A 150 -15.19 7.71 23.57
C VAL A 150 -13.70 7.37 23.48
N ARG A 151 -13.33 6.08 23.46
CA ARG A 151 -11.93 5.66 23.26
C ARG A 151 -11.36 6.10 21.92
N LYS A 152 -12.16 6.03 20.85
CA LYS A 152 -11.80 6.59 19.53
C LYS A 152 -11.48 8.09 19.61
N ILE A 153 -12.29 8.85 20.33
CA ILE A 153 -12.06 10.28 20.53
C ILE A 153 -10.82 10.53 21.38
N ALA A 154 -10.60 9.71 22.41
CA ALA A 154 -9.40 9.77 23.23
C ALA A 154 -8.15 9.60 22.37
N ALA A 155 -8.14 8.64 21.44
CA ALA A 155 -7.05 8.46 20.49
C ALA A 155 -6.75 9.73 19.67
N HIS A 156 -7.78 10.41 19.14
CA HIS A 156 -7.60 11.68 18.41
C HIS A 156 -7.20 12.87 19.29
N ALA A 157 -7.42 12.79 20.60
CA ALA A 157 -7.02 13.81 21.56
C ALA A 157 -5.52 13.73 21.90
N ILE A 158 -4.89 12.55 21.82
CA ILE A 158 -3.48 12.35 22.17
C ILE A 158 -2.55 13.24 21.32
N PRO A 159 -2.63 13.26 19.96
CA PRO A 159 -1.77 14.14 19.15
C PRO A 159 -1.97 15.64 19.43
N LYS A 160 -3.19 16.05 19.82
CA LYS A 160 -3.46 17.44 20.16
C LYS A 160 -2.74 17.86 21.44
N LEU A 161 -2.72 16.98 22.44
CA LEU A 161 -2.01 17.24 23.70
C LEU A 161 -0.49 17.20 23.48
N TYR A 162 0.01 16.26 22.68
CA TYR A 162 1.44 16.21 22.32
C TYR A 162 1.92 17.49 21.63
N ASN A 163 1.12 18.04 20.70
CA ASN A 163 1.43 19.32 20.05
C ASN A 163 1.39 20.52 21.00
N LEU A 164 0.71 20.42 22.15
CA LEU A 164 0.63 21.47 23.15
C LEU A 164 1.79 21.38 24.15
N GLU A 165 2.10 20.17 24.63
CA GLU A 165 3.14 19.91 25.62
C GLU A 165 3.88 18.60 25.28
N PRO A 166 5.01 18.67 24.55
CA PRO A 166 5.76 17.51 24.11
C PRO A 166 6.36 16.67 25.27
N ASP A 167 6.64 17.29 26.41
CA ASP A 167 7.24 16.62 27.58
C ASP A 167 6.39 15.48 28.15
N LEU A 168 5.09 15.45 27.82
CA LEU A 168 4.15 14.41 28.26
C LEU A 168 4.21 13.12 27.41
N GLU A 169 5.11 13.04 26.43
CA GLU A 169 5.23 11.94 25.46
C GLU A 169 5.16 10.54 26.11
N THR A 170 5.95 10.30 27.16
CA THR A 170 6.00 8.97 27.82
C THR A 170 4.63 8.52 28.33
N GLN A 171 3.85 9.43 28.91
CA GLN A 171 2.52 9.11 29.45
C GLN A 171 1.47 8.94 28.35
N LEU A 172 1.67 9.60 27.21
CA LEU A 172 0.82 9.47 26.02
C LEU A 172 1.09 8.15 25.29
N ILE A 173 2.36 7.71 25.25
CA ILE A 173 2.78 6.41 24.71
C ILE A 173 2.05 5.26 25.43
N ASP A 174 1.99 5.29 26.76
CA ASP A 174 1.25 4.28 27.55
C ASP A 174 -0.24 4.21 27.16
N CYS A 175 -0.83 5.37 26.85
CA CYS A 175 -2.22 5.46 26.41
C CYS A 175 -2.40 4.87 25.00
N ILE A 176 -1.45 5.10 24.10
CA ILE A 176 -1.46 4.55 22.74
C ILE A 176 -1.33 3.03 22.78
N ASP A 177 -0.39 2.47 23.55
CA ASP A 177 -0.19 1.02 23.66
C ASP A 177 -1.46 0.31 24.14
N TYR A 178 -2.16 0.89 25.13
CA TYR A 178 -3.45 0.39 25.58
C TYR A 178 -4.53 0.41 24.48
N LEU A 179 -4.58 1.49 23.67
CA LEU A 179 -5.55 1.62 22.58
C LEU A 179 -5.25 0.71 21.38
N LEU A 180 -3.97 0.39 21.12
CA LEU A 180 -3.57 -0.54 20.06
C LEU A 180 -3.99 -1.99 20.39
N ALA A 181 -4.11 -2.33 21.68
CA ALA A 181 -4.62 -3.61 22.16
C ALA A 181 -6.16 -3.74 22.15
N ASP A 182 -6.90 -2.73 21.65
CA ASP A 182 -8.36 -2.72 21.70
C ASP A 182 -8.99 -3.81 20.82
N ARG A 183 -10.03 -4.47 21.33
CA ARG A 183 -10.76 -5.51 20.61
C ARG A 183 -11.70 -4.96 19.53
N ARG A 184 -12.03 -3.67 19.56
CA ARG A 184 -12.99 -3.04 18.64
C ARG A 184 -12.26 -2.29 17.51
N SER A 185 -12.52 -2.70 16.27
CA SER A 185 -11.93 -2.09 15.06
C SER A 185 -12.20 -0.59 14.93
N LEU A 186 -13.32 -0.10 15.48
CA LEU A 186 -13.68 1.33 15.49
C LEU A 186 -12.61 2.23 16.16
N VAL A 187 -11.86 1.69 17.12
CA VAL A 187 -10.83 2.44 17.87
C VAL A 187 -9.46 2.30 17.19
N LEU A 188 -9.16 1.12 16.64
CA LEU A 188 -7.83 0.78 16.09
C LEU A 188 -7.36 1.76 15.00
N GLY A 189 -8.24 2.18 14.09
CA GLY A 189 -7.87 3.15 13.06
C GLY A 189 -7.37 4.49 13.64
N SER A 190 -8.06 4.99 14.67
CA SER A 190 -7.67 6.23 15.36
C SER A 190 -6.47 6.04 16.29
N ALA A 191 -6.32 4.85 16.88
CA ALA A 191 -5.15 4.51 17.70
C ALA A 191 -3.87 4.46 16.84
N VAL A 192 -3.95 3.85 15.66
CA VAL A 192 -2.85 3.82 14.69
C VAL A 192 -2.52 5.21 14.15
N TYR A 193 -3.52 6.07 13.93
CA TYR A 193 -3.28 7.48 13.62
C TYR A 193 -2.51 8.21 14.73
N ALA A 194 -2.88 8.00 16.00
CA ALA A 194 -2.16 8.59 17.13
C ALA A 194 -0.72 8.07 17.23
N PHE A 195 -0.51 6.78 16.95
CA PHE A 195 0.81 6.17 16.89
C PHE A 195 1.70 6.80 15.80
N ASP A 196 1.21 6.90 14.55
CA ASP A 196 1.98 7.44 13.42
C ASP A 196 2.37 8.92 13.59
N GLU A 197 1.55 9.72 14.29
CA GLU A 197 1.86 11.13 14.57
C GLU A 197 2.87 11.34 15.71
N ILE A 198 2.86 10.49 16.75
CA ILE A 198 3.69 10.70 17.96
C ILE A 198 4.98 9.89 17.91
N CYS A 199 4.90 8.60 17.59
CA CYS A 199 6.05 7.69 17.70
C CYS A 199 6.18 6.76 16.47
N PRO A 200 6.33 7.31 15.24
CA PRO A 200 6.35 6.52 14.00
C PRO A 200 7.50 5.49 13.92
N ASN A 201 8.58 5.71 14.67
CA ASN A 201 9.78 4.86 14.63
C ASN A 201 9.82 3.78 15.73
N ARG A 202 8.88 3.78 16.69
CA ARG A 202 8.88 2.83 17.83
C ARG A 202 8.23 1.50 17.41
N PHE A 203 8.87 0.78 16.50
CA PHE A 203 8.36 -0.50 16.01
C PHE A 203 8.26 -1.57 17.11
N ASP A 204 9.07 -1.50 18.18
CA ASP A 204 8.99 -2.31 19.42
C ASP A 204 7.57 -2.51 19.94
N MET A 205 6.80 -1.42 19.96
CA MET A 205 5.40 -1.41 20.38
C MET A 205 4.51 -2.10 19.34
N LEU A 206 4.74 -1.81 18.07
CA LEU A 206 3.92 -2.29 16.98
C LEU A 206 4.07 -3.81 16.77
N HIS A 207 5.25 -4.38 17.02
CA HIS A 207 5.51 -5.83 16.88
C HIS A 207 4.47 -6.67 17.64
N LYS A 208 4.12 -6.27 18.87
CA LYS A 208 3.16 -6.98 19.73
C LYS A 208 1.75 -7.02 19.13
N HIS A 209 1.37 -5.95 18.44
CA HIS A 209 0.01 -5.76 17.91
C HIS A 209 -0.09 -6.03 16.40
N TYR A 210 1.02 -6.20 15.69
CA TYR A 210 1.08 -6.29 14.23
C TYR A 210 0.08 -7.30 13.65
N ARG A 211 0.10 -8.54 14.12
CA ARG A 211 -0.80 -9.60 13.63
C ARG A 211 -2.27 -9.33 13.94
N ALA A 212 -2.56 -8.68 15.06
CA ALA A 212 -3.92 -8.28 15.42
C ALA A 212 -4.42 -7.16 14.49
N LEU A 213 -3.57 -6.16 14.22
CA LEU A 213 -3.85 -5.07 13.28
C LEU A 213 -4.07 -5.58 11.85
N CYS A 214 -3.24 -6.52 11.37
CA CYS A 214 -3.44 -7.13 10.05
C CYS A 214 -4.82 -7.80 9.95
N ARG A 215 -5.21 -8.61 10.94
CA ARG A 215 -6.52 -9.29 10.92
C ARG A 215 -7.69 -8.31 11.04
N ALA A 216 -7.54 -7.23 11.80
CA ALA A 216 -8.57 -6.22 11.98
C ALA A 216 -8.70 -5.25 10.78
N LEU A 217 -7.67 -5.15 9.92
CA LEU A 217 -7.60 -4.19 8.82
C LEU A 217 -8.87 -4.11 7.94
N PRO A 218 -9.51 -5.23 7.53
CA PRO A 218 -10.73 -5.17 6.72
C PRO A 218 -11.92 -4.51 7.43
N ASP A 219 -11.98 -4.60 8.76
CA ASP A 219 -13.10 -4.16 9.60
C ASP A 219 -12.93 -2.72 10.13
N VAL A 220 -11.79 -2.08 9.86
CA VAL A 220 -11.50 -0.69 10.23
C VAL A 220 -12.20 0.27 9.25
N ASP A 221 -12.48 1.49 9.69
CA ASP A 221 -13.03 2.53 8.82
C ASP A 221 -12.07 2.95 7.70
N GLU A 222 -12.61 3.47 6.59
CA GLU A 222 -11.83 3.77 5.38
C GLU A 222 -10.65 4.74 5.62
N TRP A 223 -10.80 5.69 6.54
CA TRP A 223 -9.72 6.62 6.90
C TRP A 223 -8.64 5.91 7.71
N GLY A 224 -9.05 5.12 8.71
CA GLY A 224 -8.16 4.26 9.48
C GLY A 224 -7.42 3.23 8.63
N GLN A 225 -8.08 2.64 7.62
CA GLN A 225 -7.47 1.67 6.69
C GLN A 225 -6.28 2.29 5.95
N ILE A 226 -6.40 3.52 5.45
CA ILE A 226 -5.32 4.19 4.71
C ILE A 226 -4.10 4.41 5.61
N VAL A 227 -4.33 4.95 6.81
CA VAL A 227 -3.25 5.22 7.79
C VAL A 227 -2.59 3.91 8.23
N MET A 228 -3.40 2.89 8.53
CA MET A 228 -2.92 1.58 8.95
C MET A 228 -2.12 0.88 7.84
N ILE A 229 -2.57 0.92 6.58
CA ILE A 229 -1.82 0.34 5.46
C ILE A 229 -0.48 1.05 5.28
N ASN A 230 -0.44 2.39 5.36
CA ASN A 230 0.81 3.14 5.23
C ASN A 230 1.81 2.79 6.34
N LEU A 231 1.35 2.68 7.59
CA LEU A 231 2.18 2.26 8.71
C LEU A 231 2.69 0.83 8.54
N LEU A 232 1.81 -0.12 8.22
CA LEU A 232 2.16 -1.53 8.03
C LEU A 232 3.09 -1.72 6.83
N THR A 233 2.98 -0.89 5.78
CA THR A 233 3.91 -0.87 4.65
C THR A 233 5.31 -0.45 5.10
N ARG A 234 5.42 0.60 5.92
CA ARG A 234 6.71 1.05 6.48
C ARG A 234 7.33 0.00 7.39
N TYR A 235 6.52 -0.61 8.27
CA TYR A 235 6.96 -1.69 9.14
C TYR A 235 7.47 -2.90 8.34
N ALA A 236 6.71 -3.34 7.33
CA ALA A 236 7.12 -4.48 6.51
C ALA A 236 8.43 -4.19 5.76
N ARG A 237 8.62 -2.96 5.29
CA ARG A 237 9.86 -2.53 4.65
C ARG A 237 11.05 -2.41 5.60
N SER A 238 10.83 -2.07 6.87
CA SER A 238 11.94 -1.89 7.83
C SER A 238 12.32 -3.15 8.61
N GLN A 239 11.36 -4.04 8.88
CA GLN A 239 11.55 -5.17 9.80
C GLN A 239 11.59 -6.55 9.12
N LEU A 240 10.97 -6.67 7.93
CA LEU A 240 10.83 -7.95 7.23
C LEU A 240 11.74 -7.97 6.01
N ALA A 241 12.38 -9.11 5.74
CA ALA A 241 13.28 -9.29 4.60
C ALA A 241 12.54 -9.17 3.26
N ASP A 242 13.30 -8.88 2.21
CA ASP A 242 12.78 -8.73 0.85
C ASP A 242 12.17 -10.05 0.33
N PRO A 243 10.86 -10.10 0.06
CA PRO A 243 10.17 -11.31 -0.35
C PRO A 243 10.47 -11.75 -1.79
N ASP A 244 11.18 -10.94 -2.58
CA ASP A 244 11.71 -11.37 -3.88
C ASP A 244 13.05 -12.13 -3.74
N LYS A 245 13.79 -11.93 -2.64
CA LYS A 245 15.12 -12.54 -2.41
C LYS A 245 15.07 -13.73 -1.46
N VAL A 246 14.16 -13.70 -0.49
CA VAL A 246 13.99 -14.71 0.56
C VAL A 246 12.58 -15.28 0.48
N VAL A 247 12.37 -16.50 0.99
CA VAL A 247 11.02 -17.08 1.12
C VAL A 247 10.13 -16.09 1.89
N PRO A 248 8.93 -15.74 1.38
CA PRO A 248 8.09 -14.72 2.00
C PRO A 248 7.74 -15.08 3.44
N ASP A 249 8.03 -14.18 4.37
CA ASP A 249 7.71 -14.32 5.78
C ASP A 249 6.19 -14.52 5.99
N PRO A 250 5.75 -15.42 6.90
CA PRO A 250 4.34 -15.59 7.24
C PRO A 250 3.61 -14.27 7.57
N ASP A 251 4.30 -13.30 8.17
CA ASP A 251 3.73 -12.00 8.53
C ASP A 251 3.47 -11.11 7.31
N VAL A 252 4.36 -11.13 6.31
CA VAL A 252 4.12 -10.47 5.01
C VAL A 252 2.92 -11.11 4.32
N VAL A 253 2.85 -12.43 4.32
CA VAL A 253 1.73 -13.18 3.71
C VAL A 253 0.41 -12.85 4.42
N LEU A 254 0.40 -12.75 5.75
CA LEU A 254 -0.76 -12.35 6.53
C LEU A 254 -1.24 -10.94 6.17
N LEU A 255 -0.32 -9.97 6.06
CA LEU A 255 -0.64 -8.60 5.68
C LEU A 255 -1.26 -8.54 4.28
N LEU A 256 -0.64 -9.20 3.31
CA LEU A 256 -1.12 -9.20 1.92
C LEU A 256 -2.48 -9.89 1.79
N ASN A 257 -2.69 -11.01 2.48
CA ASN A 257 -3.98 -11.71 2.48
C ASN A 257 -5.09 -10.88 3.11
N SER A 258 -4.78 -10.15 4.20
CA SER A 258 -5.74 -9.29 4.87
C SER A 258 -6.06 -8.03 4.06
N ALA A 259 -5.09 -7.49 3.32
CA ALA A 259 -5.30 -6.32 2.47
C ALA A 259 -5.94 -6.66 1.10
N ARG A 260 -5.83 -7.91 0.61
CA ARG A 260 -6.33 -8.32 -0.71
C ARG A 260 -7.82 -7.98 -0.96
N PRO A 261 -8.77 -8.22 -0.02
CA PRO A 261 -10.18 -7.87 -0.22
C PRO A 261 -10.40 -6.36 -0.44
N LEU A 262 -9.54 -5.52 0.15
CA LEU A 262 -9.65 -4.06 0.06
C LEU A 262 -9.38 -3.51 -1.35
N LEU A 263 -8.78 -4.29 -2.26
CA LEU A 263 -8.69 -3.95 -3.69
C LEU A 263 -10.08 -3.78 -4.34
N GLN A 264 -11.11 -4.39 -3.76
CA GLN A 264 -12.50 -4.30 -4.22
C GLN A 264 -13.31 -3.19 -3.52
N SER A 265 -12.70 -2.42 -2.61
CA SER A 265 -13.42 -1.38 -1.87
C SER A 265 -14.03 -0.32 -2.78
N ARG A 266 -15.03 0.41 -2.27
CA ARG A 266 -15.68 1.52 -2.99
C ARG A 266 -14.85 2.80 -2.93
N ASN A 267 -14.02 2.95 -1.91
CA ASN A 267 -13.18 4.13 -1.72
C ASN A 267 -11.90 4.03 -2.55
N CYS A 268 -11.73 4.96 -3.48
CA CYS A 268 -10.58 4.99 -4.40
C CYS A 268 -9.25 5.13 -3.64
N SER A 269 -9.24 5.87 -2.52
CA SER A 269 -8.04 6.10 -1.72
C SER A 269 -7.57 4.82 -1.02
N VAL A 270 -8.49 3.99 -0.55
CA VAL A 270 -8.17 2.67 0.04
C VAL A 270 -7.56 1.76 -1.03
N VAL A 271 -8.16 1.68 -2.22
CA VAL A 271 -7.63 0.87 -3.33
C VAL A 271 -6.23 1.34 -3.73
N MET A 272 -5.98 2.65 -3.75
CA MET A 272 -4.65 3.21 -4.01
C MET A 272 -3.64 2.84 -2.92
N ALA A 273 -4.01 2.95 -1.64
CA ALA A 273 -3.14 2.57 -0.53
C ALA A 273 -2.78 1.07 -0.57
N VAL A 274 -3.75 0.20 -0.87
CA VAL A 274 -3.49 -1.24 -1.04
C VAL A 274 -2.61 -1.51 -2.26
N THR A 275 -2.83 -0.80 -3.37
CA THR A 275 -1.96 -0.91 -4.56
C THR A 275 -0.52 -0.54 -4.21
N GLN A 276 -0.33 0.53 -3.44
CA GLN A 276 0.98 0.98 -2.96
C GLN A 276 1.63 -0.06 -2.04
N LEU A 277 0.88 -0.66 -1.11
CA LEU A 277 1.35 -1.78 -0.29
C LEU A 277 1.83 -2.94 -1.16
N PHE A 278 0.99 -3.41 -2.09
CA PHE A 278 1.35 -4.53 -2.96
C PHE A 278 2.57 -4.20 -3.83
N TYR A 279 2.65 -2.98 -4.37
CA TYR A 279 3.75 -2.56 -5.24
C TYR A 279 5.11 -2.51 -4.53
N HIS A 280 5.15 -2.16 -3.25
CA HIS A 280 6.41 -2.02 -2.50
C HIS A 280 6.77 -3.23 -1.63
N VAL A 281 5.79 -4.07 -1.28
CA VAL A 281 5.95 -5.19 -0.32
C VAL A 281 5.60 -6.56 -0.91
N ALA A 282 4.74 -6.67 -1.92
CA ALA A 282 4.37 -7.99 -2.42
C ALA A 282 5.43 -8.57 -3.38
N PRO A 283 5.58 -9.91 -3.43
CA PRO A 283 6.37 -10.55 -4.47
C PRO A 283 5.88 -10.16 -5.86
N LYS A 284 6.80 -9.99 -6.82
CA LYS A 284 6.46 -9.57 -8.20
C LYS A 284 5.38 -10.42 -8.86
N ALA A 285 5.30 -11.71 -8.53
CA ALA A 285 4.28 -12.64 -9.04
C ALA A 285 2.83 -12.23 -8.69
N GLN A 286 2.61 -11.56 -7.56
CA GLN A 286 1.27 -11.17 -7.10
C GLN A 286 0.82 -9.80 -7.61
N LEU A 287 1.71 -9.03 -8.24
CA LEU A 287 1.40 -7.67 -8.72
C LEU A 287 0.31 -7.63 -9.80
N SER A 288 0.12 -8.70 -10.57
CA SER A 288 -0.94 -8.76 -11.61
C SER A 288 -2.35 -8.53 -11.05
N GLN A 289 -2.58 -8.80 -9.77
CA GLN A 289 -3.87 -8.63 -9.10
C GLN A 289 -4.29 -7.15 -8.98
N ILE A 290 -3.32 -6.23 -8.86
CA ILE A 290 -3.61 -4.79 -8.71
C ILE A 290 -4.07 -4.15 -10.04
N ALA A 291 -3.69 -4.72 -11.18
CA ALA A 291 -4.00 -4.16 -12.49
C ALA A 291 -5.52 -4.00 -12.71
N ARG A 292 -6.29 -5.04 -12.38
CA ARG A 292 -7.76 -5.02 -12.49
C ARG A 292 -8.38 -3.95 -11.58
N ALA A 293 -7.86 -3.79 -10.37
CA ALA A 293 -8.36 -2.81 -9.40
C ALA A 293 -8.10 -1.38 -9.88
N LEU A 294 -6.90 -1.09 -10.37
CA LEU A 294 -6.55 0.23 -10.93
C LEU A 294 -7.36 0.58 -12.17
N VAL A 295 -7.52 -0.37 -13.10
CA VAL A 295 -8.34 -0.14 -14.31
C VAL A 295 -9.81 0.11 -13.96
N ARG A 296 -10.33 -0.50 -12.89
CA ARG A 296 -11.68 -0.22 -12.39
C ARG A 296 -11.83 1.24 -11.93
N LEU A 297 -10.81 1.81 -11.28
CA LEU A 297 -10.84 3.20 -10.81
C LEU A 297 -10.87 4.23 -11.96
N LEU A 298 -10.43 3.85 -13.17
CA LEU A 298 -10.51 4.72 -14.35
C LEU A 298 -11.95 5.05 -14.77
N ARG A 299 -12.95 4.35 -14.23
CA ARG A 299 -14.38 4.67 -14.43
C ARG A 299 -14.88 5.80 -13.52
N GLY A 300 -14.05 6.27 -12.58
CA GLY A 300 -14.38 7.33 -11.63
C GLY A 300 -14.32 8.74 -12.23
N PRO A 301 -14.38 9.79 -11.38
CA PRO A 301 -14.27 11.18 -11.80
C PRO A 301 -12.86 11.51 -12.33
N ARG A 302 -12.73 12.63 -13.06
CA ARG A 302 -11.50 13.02 -13.76
C ARG A 302 -10.28 13.14 -12.85
N GLU A 303 -10.48 13.56 -11.60
CA GLU A 303 -9.43 13.73 -10.60
C GLU A 303 -8.85 12.37 -10.20
N VAL A 304 -9.71 11.37 -9.98
CA VAL A 304 -9.31 9.99 -9.68
C VAL A 304 -8.61 9.38 -10.89
N GLN A 305 -9.14 9.56 -12.09
CA GLN A 305 -8.51 9.07 -13.32
C GLN A 305 -7.09 9.61 -13.48
N TYR A 306 -6.89 10.91 -13.24
CA TYR A 306 -5.58 11.55 -13.34
C TYR A 306 -4.57 10.93 -12.36
N VAL A 307 -4.92 10.81 -11.07
CA VAL A 307 -4.03 10.23 -10.05
C VAL A 307 -3.73 8.76 -10.36
N VAL A 308 -4.75 7.98 -10.74
CA VAL A 308 -4.58 6.55 -11.06
C VAL A 308 -3.71 6.37 -12.30
N LEU A 309 -3.93 7.13 -13.37
CA LEU A 309 -3.12 7.05 -14.58
C LEU A 309 -1.68 7.50 -14.37
N MET A 310 -1.44 8.50 -13.51
CA MET A 310 -0.10 8.89 -13.08
C MET A 310 0.64 7.72 -12.42
N ASN A 311 -0.03 7.00 -11.53
CA ASN A 311 0.54 5.83 -10.87
C ASN A 311 0.76 4.66 -11.84
N ILE A 312 -0.20 4.38 -12.72
CA ILE A 312 -0.05 3.36 -13.78
C ILE A 312 1.13 3.71 -14.68
N ALA A 313 1.27 4.96 -15.11
CA ALA A 313 2.38 5.41 -15.95
C ALA A 313 3.74 5.13 -15.29
N THR A 314 3.90 5.43 -14.00
CA THR A 314 5.13 5.12 -13.27
C THR A 314 5.37 3.62 -13.12
N ILE A 315 4.33 2.81 -12.86
CA ILE A 315 4.45 1.34 -12.81
C ILE A 315 4.91 0.79 -14.17
N CYS A 316 4.35 1.29 -15.27
CA CYS A 316 4.69 0.86 -16.62
C CYS A 316 6.11 1.27 -17.04
N GLU A 317 6.64 2.38 -16.50
CA GLU A 317 7.96 2.88 -16.84
C GLU A 317 9.08 2.16 -16.05
N ARG A 318 8.79 1.68 -14.83
CA ARG A 318 9.76 0.94 -14.01
C ARG A 318 10.03 -0.44 -14.63
N ASN A 319 11.23 -0.57 -15.21
CA ASN A 319 11.81 -1.80 -15.74
C ASN A 319 12.69 -2.46 -14.66
N PRO A 320 12.23 -3.49 -13.92
CA PRO A 320 13.16 -4.53 -13.49
C PRO A 320 13.46 -5.39 -14.72
N VAL A 321 14.33 -4.89 -15.60
CA VAL A 321 14.99 -5.72 -16.61
C VAL A 321 16.35 -6.04 -16.03
N GLU A 322 16.42 -7.09 -15.22
CA GLU A 322 17.66 -7.84 -15.08
C GLU A 322 17.85 -8.64 -16.37
N GLU A 323 19.07 -8.65 -16.90
CA GLU A 323 19.42 -9.38 -18.13
C GLU A 323 19.00 -10.85 -18.01
N GLY A 324 18.12 -11.30 -18.91
CA GLY A 324 17.66 -12.69 -18.99
C GLY A 324 16.30 -12.99 -18.35
N THR A 325 15.61 -12.03 -17.72
CA THR A 325 14.29 -12.27 -17.11
C THR A 325 13.17 -11.51 -17.83
N PHE A 326 12.06 -12.19 -18.13
CA PHE A 326 10.86 -11.58 -18.73
C PHE A 326 10.30 -10.48 -17.83
N ALA A 327 10.19 -9.24 -18.33
CA ALA A 327 9.71 -8.09 -17.56
C ALA A 327 8.25 -8.27 -17.10
N ILE A 328 8.05 -8.61 -15.81
CA ILE A 328 6.75 -8.93 -15.20
C ILE A 328 5.77 -7.72 -15.23
N SER A 329 6.26 -6.47 -15.25
CA SER A 329 5.44 -5.26 -15.22
C SER A 329 4.72 -4.92 -16.53
N LYS A 330 5.15 -5.45 -17.69
CA LYS A 330 4.49 -5.18 -18.98
C LYS A 330 3.22 -6.01 -19.18
N ASN A 331 3.23 -7.27 -18.75
CA ASN A 331 2.11 -8.19 -18.95
C ASN A 331 0.90 -7.92 -18.05
N MET A 332 1.03 -7.12 -16.98
CA MET A 332 -0.08 -6.90 -16.05
C MET A 332 -1.22 -6.06 -16.67
N PHE A 333 -0.87 -5.10 -17.54
CA PHE A 333 -1.83 -4.19 -18.16
C PHE A 333 -2.17 -4.56 -19.61
N ASP A 334 -1.43 -5.48 -20.23
CA ASP A 334 -1.68 -5.98 -21.59
C ASP A 334 -3.13 -6.48 -21.82
N PRO A 335 -3.75 -7.25 -20.89
CA PRO A 335 -5.15 -7.66 -21.05
C PRO A 335 -6.13 -6.48 -21.10
N PHE A 336 -5.72 -5.32 -20.58
CA PHE A 336 -6.56 -4.14 -20.41
C PHE A 336 -6.23 -3.03 -21.40
N LEU A 337 -5.43 -3.28 -22.45
CA LEU A 337 -4.97 -2.28 -23.43
C LEU A 337 -6.11 -1.37 -23.96
N LYS A 338 -7.26 -1.96 -24.30
CA LYS A 338 -8.44 -1.24 -24.80
C LYS A 338 -9.02 -0.22 -23.81
N SER A 339 -8.75 -0.38 -22.52
CA SER A 339 -9.21 0.54 -21.46
C SER A 339 -8.40 1.84 -21.43
N PHE A 340 -7.18 1.83 -22.00
CA PHE A 340 -6.31 3.00 -22.11
C PHE A 340 -6.49 3.77 -23.42
N PHE A 341 -7.37 3.31 -24.32
CA PHE A 341 -7.70 4.08 -25.52
C PHE A 341 -8.36 5.41 -25.15
N VAL A 342 -7.92 6.45 -25.86
CA VAL A 342 -8.31 7.82 -25.63
C VAL A 342 -9.70 8.07 -26.20
N ARG A 343 -10.57 8.70 -25.41
CA ARG A 343 -11.92 9.09 -25.82
C ARG A 343 -12.00 10.61 -26.00
N SER A 344 -12.88 11.05 -26.88
CA SER A 344 -13.06 12.50 -27.14
C SER A 344 -13.50 13.28 -25.90
N CYS A 345 -14.30 12.66 -25.02
CA CYS A 345 -14.80 13.25 -23.77
C CYS A 345 -13.76 13.38 -22.65
N ASP A 346 -12.57 12.77 -22.80
CA ASP A 346 -11.53 12.82 -21.77
C ASP A 346 -10.92 14.24 -21.68
N SER A 347 -10.49 14.64 -20.47
CA SER A 347 -9.74 15.90 -20.30
C SER A 347 -8.35 15.80 -20.94
N SER A 348 -7.78 16.94 -21.36
CA SER A 348 -6.46 16.99 -22.02
C SER A 348 -5.37 16.26 -21.23
N LEU A 349 -5.33 16.43 -19.90
CA LEU A 349 -4.39 15.76 -19.01
C LEU A 349 -4.57 14.23 -19.00
N VAL A 350 -5.81 13.75 -18.93
CA VAL A 350 -6.11 12.30 -19.00
C VAL A 350 -5.72 11.72 -20.35
N LYS A 351 -5.99 12.44 -21.44
CA LYS A 351 -5.60 12.05 -22.80
C LYS A 351 -4.09 11.88 -22.94
N GLN A 352 -3.30 12.84 -22.42
CA GLN A 352 -1.84 12.78 -22.44
C GLN A 352 -1.30 11.59 -21.62
N LEU A 353 -1.88 11.32 -20.45
CA LEU A 353 -1.45 10.19 -19.61
C LEU A 353 -1.79 8.83 -20.23
N LYS A 354 -3.00 8.68 -20.77
CA LYS A 354 -3.39 7.47 -21.50
C LYS A 354 -2.46 7.19 -22.67
N LEU A 355 -2.14 8.22 -23.45
CA LEU A 355 -1.18 8.13 -24.54
C LEU A 355 0.20 7.69 -24.05
N HIS A 356 0.67 8.27 -22.94
CA HIS A 356 1.94 7.89 -22.34
C HIS A 356 1.95 6.41 -21.91
N VAL A 357 0.91 5.97 -21.18
CA VAL A 357 0.76 4.56 -20.77
C VAL A 357 0.74 3.63 -21.99
N LEU A 358 0.00 3.97 -23.05
CA LEU A 358 -0.01 3.19 -24.28
C LEU A 358 1.38 3.07 -24.89
N THR A 359 2.16 4.15 -24.93
CA THR A 359 3.55 4.10 -25.43
C THR A 359 4.47 3.27 -24.54
N SER A 360 4.26 3.30 -23.22
CA SER A 360 5.07 2.53 -22.27
C SER A 360 4.76 1.03 -22.34
N LEU A 361 3.55 0.64 -22.73
CA LEU A 361 3.12 -0.77 -22.88
C LEU A 361 3.45 -1.41 -24.23
N VAL A 362 4.08 -0.68 -25.16
CA VAL A 362 4.39 -1.22 -26.50
C VAL A 362 5.32 -2.44 -26.39
N SER A 363 4.88 -3.54 -27.01
CA SER A 363 5.59 -4.81 -27.18
C SER A 363 5.48 -5.29 -28.64
N GLU A 364 6.25 -6.31 -29.03
CA GLU A 364 6.22 -6.84 -30.40
C GLU A 364 4.85 -7.42 -30.80
N THR A 365 4.04 -7.87 -29.82
CA THR A 365 2.72 -8.48 -30.08
C THR A 365 1.62 -7.43 -30.25
N ASN A 366 1.69 -6.30 -29.53
CA ASN A 366 0.62 -5.31 -29.48
C ASN A 366 0.87 -4.06 -30.35
N VAL A 367 2.10 -3.88 -30.86
CA VAL A 367 2.55 -2.67 -31.57
C VAL A 367 1.64 -2.27 -32.74
N HIS A 368 1.14 -3.22 -33.53
CA HIS A 368 0.29 -2.91 -34.69
C HIS A 368 -1.08 -2.35 -34.29
N ILE A 369 -1.63 -2.80 -33.15
CA ILE A 369 -2.91 -2.30 -32.62
C ILE A 369 -2.70 -0.87 -32.11
N ILE A 370 -1.64 -0.64 -31.34
CA ILE A 370 -1.32 0.67 -30.79
C ILE A 370 -1.02 1.67 -31.91
N LEU A 371 -0.22 1.29 -32.92
CA LEU A 371 0.12 2.19 -34.03
C LEU A 371 -1.10 2.60 -34.85
N ARG A 372 -2.04 1.69 -35.10
CA ARG A 372 -3.30 2.03 -35.80
C ARG A 372 -4.07 3.11 -35.03
N GLU A 373 -4.13 2.96 -33.72
CA GLU A 373 -4.82 3.89 -32.84
C GLU A 373 -4.08 5.24 -32.74
N LEU A 374 -2.74 5.22 -32.62
CA LEU A 374 -1.91 6.42 -32.66
C LEU A 374 -2.09 7.23 -33.95
N GLN A 375 -2.22 6.55 -35.10
CA GLN A 375 -2.51 7.20 -36.39
C GLN A 375 -3.85 7.93 -36.39
N THR A 376 -4.86 7.42 -35.68
CA THR A 376 -6.13 8.14 -35.48
C THR A 376 -5.92 9.37 -34.60
N TYR A 377 -5.10 9.28 -33.54
CA TYR A 377 -4.84 10.40 -32.63
C TYR A 377 -4.05 11.56 -33.28
N VAL A 378 -3.28 11.30 -34.33
CA VAL A 378 -2.60 12.36 -35.10
C VAL A 378 -3.60 13.33 -35.74
N HIS A 379 -4.84 12.89 -36.01
CA HIS A 379 -5.88 13.74 -36.57
C HIS A 379 -6.67 14.51 -35.50
N MET A 380 -6.39 14.28 -34.21
CA MET A 380 -7.01 15.00 -33.10
C MET A 380 -6.14 16.19 -32.71
N GLY A 381 -6.59 17.42 -32.96
CA GLY A 381 -5.79 18.65 -32.77
C GLY A 381 -5.06 18.75 -31.42
N ASP A 382 -5.73 18.46 -30.29
CA ASP A 382 -5.14 18.56 -28.95
C ASP A 382 -4.02 17.53 -28.66
N LEU A 383 -4.05 16.38 -29.34
CA LEU A 383 -3.13 15.25 -29.10
C LEU A 383 -2.15 15.02 -30.23
N ALA A 384 -2.30 15.71 -31.36
CA ALA A 384 -1.60 15.39 -32.58
C ALA A 384 -0.08 15.40 -32.40
N SER A 385 0.46 16.45 -31.76
CA SER A 385 1.89 16.57 -31.44
C SER A 385 2.40 15.43 -30.57
N SER A 386 1.68 15.11 -29.50
CA SER A 386 2.03 14.04 -28.56
C SER A 386 1.93 12.66 -29.22
N ALA A 387 0.95 12.44 -30.09
CA ALA A 387 0.76 11.19 -30.82
C ALA A 387 1.89 10.95 -31.84
N VAL A 388 2.37 12.01 -32.49
CA VAL A 388 3.55 11.94 -33.37
C VAL A 388 4.80 11.57 -32.57
N GLU A 389 5.00 12.17 -31.39
CA GLU A 389 6.10 11.79 -30.51
C GLU A 389 6.00 10.33 -30.05
N ALA A 390 4.80 9.87 -29.72
CA ALA A 390 4.49 8.49 -29.36
C ALA A 390 4.88 7.50 -30.49
N ILE A 391 4.55 7.80 -31.75
CA ILE A 391 4.97 6.99 -32.91
C ILE A 391 6.50 6.92 -33.00
N GLY A 392 7.18 8.03 -32.74
CA GLY A 392 8.64 8.08 -32.66
C GLY A 392 9.22 7.13 -31.61
N ARG A 393 8.64 7.14 -30.40
CA ARG A 393 9.05 6.24 -29.30
C ARG A 393 8.83 4.77 -29.67
N CYS A 394 7.73 4.45 -30.34
CA CYS A 394 7.45 3.09 -30.83
C CYS A 394 8.52 2.61 -31.81
N ALA A 395 8.96 3.48 -32.74
CA ALA A 395 10.00 3.15 -33.73
C ALA A 395 11.37 2.82 -33.11
N VAL A 396 11.72 3.47 -31.99
CA VAL A 396 12.96 3.18 -31.25
C VAL A 396 12.84 1.89 -30.45
N ARG A 397 11.69 1.65 -29.83
CA ARG A 397 11.48 0.52 -28.92
C ARG A 397 11.30 -0.81 -29.66
N VAL A 398 10.64 -0.80 -30.82
CA VAL A 398 10.38 -2.00 -31.63
C VAL A 398 10.96 -1.81 -33.02
N GLY A 399 12.10 -2.45 -33.28
CA GLY A 399 12.82 -2.30 -34.55
C GLY A 399 12.02 -2.75 -35.79
N ASN A 400 11.21 -3.81 -35.65
CA ASN A 400 10.42 -4.38 -36.75
C ASN A 400 9.49 -3.36 -37.42
N VAL A 401 8.94 -2.41 -36.66
CA VAL A 401 7.96 -1.43 -37.18
C VAL A 401 8.60 -0.07 -37.51
N SER A 402 9.91 0.06 -37.34
CA SER A 402 10.63 1.32 -37.56
C SER A 402 10.41 1.87 -38.98
N GLU A 403 10.47 1.03 -40.02
CA GLU A 403 10.25 1.48 -41.40
C GLU A 403 8.83 2.00 -41.66
N GLN A 404 7.82 1.34 -41.11
CA GLN A 404 6.43 1.76 -41.22
C GLN A 404 6.20 3.10 -40.51
N CYS A 405 6.75 3.27 -39.30
CA CYS A 405 6.69 4.52 -38.54
C CYS A 405 7.40 5.66 -39.29
N MET A 406 8.60 5.42 -39.84
CA MET A 406 9.32 6.41 -40.65
C MET A 406 8.53 6.81 -41.90
N GLY A 407 7.96 5.84 -42.62
CA GLY A 407 7.12 6.09 -43.78
C GLY A 407 5.90 6.97 -43.45
N GLY A 408 5.25 6.68 -42.33
CA GLY A 408 4.14 7.49 -41.80
C GLY A 408 4.56 8.91 -41.42
N LEU A 409 5.66 9.07 -40.68
CA LEU A 409 6.19 10.39 -40.29
C LEU A 409 6.54 11.26 -41.50
N VAL A 410 7.09 10.66 -42.56
CA VAL A 410 7.38 11.37 -43.82
C VAL A 410 6.10 11.83 -44.53
N GLN A 411 5.00 11.08 -44.42
CA GLN A 411 3.70 11.52 -44.93
C GLN A 411 3.16 12.72 -44.13
N LEU A 412 3.31 12.70 -42.80
CA LEU A 412 2.85 13.77 -41.92
C LEU A 412 3.59 15.11 -42.12
N ILE A 413 4.84 15.06 -42.59
CA ILE A 413 5.59 16.26 -43.00
C ILE A 413 4.88 17.09 -44.08
N SER A 414 4.05 16.44 -44.92
CA SER A 414 3.30 17.11 -46.00
C SER A 414 1.88 17.51 -45.58
N SER A 415 1.53 17.38 -44.29
CA SER A 415 0.24 17.79 -43.76
C SER A 415 0.09 19.33 -43.75
N SER A 416 -1.15 19.81 -43.71
CA SER A 416 -1.46 21.24 -43.60
C SER A 416 -1.30 21.80 -42.19
N ASP A 417 -1.30 20.95 -41.16
CA ASP A 417 -1.19 21.38 -39.76
C ASP A 417 0.27 21.60 -39.35
N GLU A 418 0.63 22.86 -39.04
CA GLU A 418 1.99 23.26 -38.66
C GLU A 418 2.48 22.58 -37.37
N ASN A 419 1.60 22.31 -36.40
CA ASN A 419 1.98 21.70 -35.13
C ASN A 419 2.40 20.23 -35.31
N VAL A 420 1.66 19.52 -36.16
CA VAL A 420 1.95 18.13 -36.54
C VAL A 420 3.26 18.06 -37.31
N VAL A 421 3.45 18.96 -38.27
CA VAL A 421 4.66 19.02 -39.07
C VAL A 421 5.89 19.33 -38.20
N CYS A 422 5.78 20.29 -37.27
CA CYS A 422 6.85 20.62 -36.33
C CYS A 422 7.24 19.40 -35.48
N SER A 423 6.26 18.69 -34.91
CA SER A 423 6.50 17.51 -34.09
C SER A 423 7.11 16.36 -34.90
N ALA A 424 6.61 16.10 -36.10
CA ALA A 424 7.11 15.06 -37.00
C ALA A 424 8.56 15.33 -37.41
N VAL A 425 8.90 16.59 -37.67
CA VAL A 425 10.26 17.05 -37.94
C VAL A 425 11.19 16.76 -36.76
N VAL A 426 10.79 17.12 -35.55
CA VAL A 426 11.61 16.88 -34.35
C VAL A 426 11.86 15.39 -34.15
N VAL A 427 10.83 14.56 -34.28
CA VAL A 427 10.96 13.09 -34.17
C VAL A 427 11.87 12.52 -35.25
N LEU A 428 11.68 12.90 -36.52
CA LEU A 428 12.52 12.43 -37.63
C LEU A 428 13.98 12.85 -37.47
N LYS A 429 14.25 14.08 -37.03
CA LYS A 429 15.62 14.52 -36.71
C LYS A 429 16.26 13.60 -35.66
N ARG A 430 15.52 13.25 -34.61
CA ARG A 430 16.00 12.37 -33.54
C ARG A 430 16.28 10.94 -34.05
N LEU A 431 15.34 10.34 -34.78
CA LEU A 431 15.45 8.97 -35.30
C LEU A 431 16.57 8.80 -36.34
N LEU A 432 16.70 9.77 -37.24
CA LEU A 432 17.62 9.69 -38.38
C LEU A 432 18.99 10.32 -38.09
N HIS A 433 19.24 10.83 -36.88
CA HIS A 433 20.51 11.46 -36.53
C HIS A 433 21.70 10.51 -36.67
N ALA A 434 21.56 9.28 -36.15
CA ALA A 434 22.65 8.29 -36.15
C ALA A 434 22.82 7.61 -37.52
N SER A 435 21.72 7.26 -38.18
CA SER A 435 21.76 6.61 -39.49
C SER A 435 20.47 6.85 -40.26
N ALA A 436 20.59 7.30 -41.51
CA ALA A 436 19.46 7.45 -42.42
C ALA A 436 19.61 6.54 -43.65
N PRO A 437 18.55 5.80 -44.04
CA PRO A 437 18.52 5.07 -45.31
C PRO A 437 18.56 6.04 -46.51
N VAL A 438 19.40 5.76 -47.50
CA VAL A 438 19.55 6.61 -48.70
C VAL A 438 18.22 6.75 -49.46
N ALA A 439 17.43 5.67 -49.53
CA ALA A 439 16.11 5.68 -50.17
C ALA A 439 15.14 6.67 -49.52
N LEU A 440 15.19 6.81 -48.19
CA LEU A 440 14.37 7.76 -47.43
C LEU A 440 14.80 9.20 -47.70
N LEU A 441 16.11 9.47 -47.69
CA LEU A 441 16.67 10.79 -48.02
C LEU A 441 16.30 11.20 -49.45
N ALA A 442 16.41 10.28 -50.42
CA ALA A 442 16.00 10.51 -51.79
C ALA A 442 14.48 10.79 -51.93
N ARG A 443 13.64 10.15 -51.12
CA ARG A 443 12.19 10.44 -51.07
C ARG A 443 11.90 11.83 -50.48
N LEU A 444 12.58 12.22 -49.39
CA LEU A 444 12.43 13.54 -48.77
C LEU A 444 12.85 14.67 -49.71
N MET A 445 13.97 14.50 -50.41
CA MET A 445 14.44 15.47 -51.41
C MET A 445 13.44 15.66 -52.56
N ARG A 446 12.77 14.59 -53.00
CA ARG A 446 11.70 14.66 -54.01
C ARG A 446 10.44 15.37 -53.50
N LEU A 447 10.15 15.32 -52.21
CA LEU A 447 9.00 15.98 -51.59
C LEU A 447 9.25 17.46 -51.28
N MET A 448 10.53 17.89 -51.23
CA MET A 448 10.95 19.27 -50.97
C MET A 448 10.15 20.36 -51.72
N PRO A 449 9.83 20.22 -53.03
CA PRO A 449 9.08 21.26 -53.74
C PRO A 449 7.63 21.41 -53.27
N LYS A 450 7.03 20.36 -52.70
CA LYS A 450 5.63 20.33 -52.26
C LYS A 450 5.43 20.83 -50.82
N MET A 451 6.52 20.95 -50.05
CA MET A 451 6.47 21.29 -48.62
C MET A 451 6.34 22.80 -48.41
N VAL A 452 5.24 23.22 -47.78
CA VAL A 452 4.96 24.64 -47.46
C VAL A 452 5.60 25.05 -46.13
N ALA A 453 5.50 24.19 -45.11
CA ALA A 453 5.94 24.49 -43.75
C ALA A 453 7.48 24.68 -43.64
N PRO A 454 7.98 25.85 -43.20
CA PRO A 454 9.41 26.14 -43.26
C PRO A 454 10.30 25.28 -42.35
N GLN A 455 9.79 24.83 -41.20
CA GLN A 455 10.50 23.93 -40.28
C GLN A 455 10.76 22.56 -40.93
N ALA A 456 9.80 22.10 -41.73
CA ALA A 456 9.89 20.87 -42.48
C ALA A 456 10.96 20.95 -43.57
N ARG A 457 10.96 22.07 -44.29
CA ARG A 457 11.98 22.38 -45.30
C ARG A 457 13.38 22.38 -44.70
N ALA A 458 13.55 23.09 -43.58
CA ALA A 458 14.82 23.15 -42.86
C ALA A 458 15.26 21.77 -42.34
N CYS A 459 14.34 20.90 -41.93
CA CYS A 459 14.63 19.54 -41.51
C CYS A 459 15.25 18.68 -42.61
N VAL A 460 14.66 18.70 -43.80
CA VAL A 460 15.16 17.93 -44.95
C VAL A 460 16.57 18.39 -45.31
N VAL A 461 16.80 19.71 -45.36
CA VAL A 461 18.14 20.27 -45.62
C VAL A 461 19.13 19.86 -44.54
N TRP A 462 18.74 19.91 -43.27
CA TRP A 462 19.57 19.47 -42.15
C TRP A 462 19.91 17.98 -42.22
N LEU A 463 18.96 17.11 -42.58
CA LEU A 463 19.18 15.66 -42.70
C LEU A 463 20.19 15.35 -43.82
N VAL A 464 20.04 15.99 -44.97
CA VAL A 464 20.97 15.84 -46.10
C VAL A 464 22.35 16.41 -45.75
N ALA A 465 22.41 17.55 -45.06
CA ALA A 465 23.66 18.10 -44.57
C ALA A 465 24.33 17.20 -43.51
N THR A 466 23.55 16.51 -42.68
CA THR A 466 24.11 15.61 -41.65
C THR A 466 24.71 14.36 -42.28
N HIS A 467 24.04 13.77 -43.28
CA HIS A 467 24.48 12.56 -43.99
C HIS A 467 25.02 12.87 -45.39
N VAL A 468 25.80 13.94 -45.54
CA VAL A 468 26.27 14.40 -46.86
C VAL A 468 27.13 13.35 -47.56
N ASP A 469 27.90 12.57 -46.78
CA ASP A 469 28.78 11.50 -47.26
C ASP A 469 28.01 10.36 -47.93
N ARG A 470 26.73 10.17 -47.60
CA ARG A 470 25.88 9.13 -48.20
C ARG A 470 25.13 9.60 -49.44
N VAL A 471 25.00 10.91 -49.63
CA VAL A 471 24.15 11.51 -50.68
C VAL A 471 24.94 12.50 -51.54
N ILE A 472 26.20 12.20 -51.79
CA ILE A 472 27.17 13.08 -52.45
C ILE A 472 26.68 13.53 -53.84
N HIS A 473 26.02 12.65 -54.60
CA HIS A 473 25.56 12.97 -55.96
C HIS A 473 24.26 13.78 -55.99
N MET A 474 23.37 13.64 -54.99
CA MET A 474 22.07 14.33 -55.01
C MET A 474 22.07 15.64 -54.21
N ALA A 475 22.94 15.76 -53.21
CA ALA A 475 23.01 16.96 -52.36
C ALA A 475 23.28 18.27 -53.14
N PRO A 476 24.13 18.31 -54.20
CA PRO A 476 24.30 19.50 -55.03
C PRO A 476 23.01 19.93 -55.74
N ASP A 477 22.20 18.96 -56.20
CA ASP A 477 20.90 19.25 -56.83
C ASP A 477 19.90 19.87 -55.84
N LEU A 478 19.90 19.41 -54.58
CA LEU A 478 19.09 20.05 -53.54
C LEU A 478 19.50 21.50 -53.32
N LEU A 479 20.81 21.75 -53.18
CA LEU A 479 21.33 23.11 -53.00
C LEU A 479 20.98 24.00 -54.19
N ARG A 480 21.02 23.47 -55.42
CA ARG A 480 20.60 24.17 -56.64
C ARG A 480 19.11 24.55 -56.61
N ILE A 481 18.24 23.64 -56.16
CA ILE A 481 16.80 23.94 -56.01
C ILE A 481 16.57 25.05 -54.97
N LEU A 482 17.28 25.00 -53.84
CA LEU A 482 17.20 26.01 -52.78
C LEU A 482 17.74 27.37 -53.24
N ALA A 483 18.86 27.39 -53.97
CA ALA A 483 19.48 28.61 -54.48
C ALA A 483 18.54 29.40 -55.41
N LYS A 484 17.74 28.71 -56.24
CA LYS A 484 16.75 29.35 -57.13
C LYS A 484 15.65 30.10 -56.38
N LYS A 485 15.24 29.61 -55.21
CA LYS A 485 14.16 30.20 -54.39
C LYS A 485 14.66 30.91 -53.14
N PHE A 486 15.98 31.04 -52.95
CA PHE A 486 16.61 31.42 -51.70
C PHE A 486 16.03 32.70 -51.08
N ALA A 487 15.78 33.74 -51.90
CA ALA A 487 15.23 35.01 -51.43
C ALA A 487 13.82 34.88 -50.81
N ALA A 488 13.00 33.96 -51.33
CA ALA A 488 11.62 33.74 -50.91
C ALA A 488 11.49 32.74 -49.74
N GLU A 489 12.58 32.05 -49.37
CA GLU A 489 12.58 31.09 -48.27
C GLU A 489 12.58 31.77 -46.90
N SER A 490 12.10 31.05 -45.89
CA SER A 490 12.21 31.50 -44.50
C SER A 490 13.68 31.51 -44.01
N GLU A 491 13.93 32.26 -42.95
CA GLU A 491 15.24 32.33 -42.30
C GLU A 491 15.82 30.96 -41.91
N LEU A 492 14.99 30.08 -41.34
CA LEU A 492 15.41 28.74 -40.90
C LEU A 492 16.00 27.91 -42.04
N VAL A 493 15.37 27.98 -43.22
CA VAL A 493 15.81 27.23 -44.41
C VAL A 493 17.09 27.82 -44.98
N LYS A 494 17.21 29.15 -45.00
CA LYS A 494 18.42 29.86 -45.47
C LYS A 494 19.65 29.47 -44.65
N VAL A 495 19.50 29.40 -43.33
CA VAL A 495 20.57 29.02 -42.41
C VAL A 495 21.01 27.57 -42.63
N GLU A 496 20.07 26.63 -42.75
CA GLU A 496 20.41 25.23 -43.03
C GLU A 496 21.02 25.06 -44.43
N SER A 497 20.60 25.87 -45.41
CA SER A 497 21.18 25.88 -46.77
C SER A 497 22.65 26.32 -46.76
N LEU A 498 23.01 27.31 -45.93
CA LEU A 498 24.40 27.71 -45.73
C LEU A 498 25.25 26.58 -45.14
N LYS A 499 24.72 25.83 -44.15
CA LYS A 499 25.41 24.66 -43.58
C LYS A 499 25.62 23.56 -44.61
N LEU A 500 24.61 23.28 -45.43
CA LEU A 500 24.73 22.33 -46.54
C LEU A 500 25.80 22.77 -47.54
N ALA A 501 25.84 24.06 -47.89
CA ALA A 501 26.83 24.63 -48.80
C ALA A 501 28.26 24.49 -48.26
N VAL A 502 28.48 24.76 -46.97
CA VAL A 502 29.78 24.56 -46.30
C VAL A 502 30.20 23.09 -46.34
N LYS A 503 29.30 22.16 -46.06
CA LYS A 503 29.63 20.73 -46.08
C LYS A 503 29.90 20.20 -47.49
N LEU A 504 29.15 20.68 -48.49
CA LEU A 504 29.40 20.35 -49.90
C LEU A 504 30.74 20.89 -50.38
N TRP A 505 31.16 22.07 -49.91
CA TRP A 505 32.49 22.60 -50.20
C TRP A 505 33.61 21.66 -49.73
N MET A 506 33.43 21.01 -48.57
CA MET A 506 34.42 20.08 -48.03
C MET A 506 34.46 18.74 -48.79
N VAL A 507 33.30 18.20 -49.17
CA VAL A 507 33.22 16.86 -49.80
C VAL A 507 33.47 16.92 -51.32
N LYS A 508 32.96 17.95 -52.01
CA LYS A 508 33.04 18.11 -53.47
C LYS A 508 33.37 19.55 -53.86
N ARG A 509 34.61 19.96 -53.60
CA ARG A 509 35.09 21.32 -53.91
C ARG A 509 34.99 21.66 -55.39
N ASP A 510 35.55 20.82 -56.26
CA ASP A 510 35.74 21.14 -57.69
C ASP A 510 34.42 21.30 -58.47
N GLU A 511 33.39 20.52 -58.11
CA GLU A 511 32.08 20.56 -58.79
C GLU A 511 31.14 21.62 -58.20
N CYS A 512 31.24 21.92 -56.90
CA CYS A 512 30.27 22.75 -56.17
C CYS A 512 30.75 24.18 -55.89
N GLU A 513 32.01 24.52 -56.17
CA GLU A 513 32.61 25.82 -55.84
C GLU A 513 31.76 27.02 -56.28
N LYS A 514 31.36 27.05 -57.56
CA LYS A 514 30.54 28.14 -58.12
C LYS A 514 29.17 28.25 -57.45
N LEU A 515 28.56 27.10 -57.14
CA LEU A 515 27.23 27.04 -56.52
C LEU A 515 27.28 27.52 -55.06
N VAL A 516 28.31 27.10 -54.32
CA VAL A 516 28.53 27.53 -52.92
C VAL A 516 28.76 29.04 -52.89
N HIS A 517 29.66 29.58 -53.72
CA HIS A 517 29.90 31.03 -53.79
C HIS A 517 28.63 31.82 -54.11
N TYR A 518 27.81 31.33 -55.03
CA TYR A 518 26.53 31.95 -55.37
C TYR A 518 25.58 32.03 -54.16
N VAL A 519 25.41 30.93 -53.41
CA VAL A 519 24.56 30.91 -52.20
C VAL A 519 25.08 31.86 -51.12
N PHE A 520 26.40 31.90 -50.90
CA PHE A 520 27.02 32.85 -49.96
C PHE A 520 26.86 34.31 -50.40
N GLN A 521 26.87 34.58 -51.71
CA GLN A 521 26.63 35.92 -52.22
C GLN A 521 25.17 36.36 -52.00
N LEU A 522 24.21 35.45 -52.21
CA LEU A 522 22.80 35.70 -51.91
C LEU A 522 22.59 35.98 -50.41
N ALA A 523 23.19 35.17 -49.53
CA ALA A 523 23.07 35.33 -48.08
C ALA A 523 23.71 36.61 -47.53
N ARG A 524 24.76 37.13 -48.20
CA ARG A 524 25.42 38.41 -47.83
C ARG A 524 24.47 39.61 -47.89
N PHE A 525 23.53 39.59 -48.84
CA PHE A 525 22.57 40.67 -49.08
C PHE A 525 21.15 40.33 -48.60
N ASP A 526 21.00 39.32 -47.73
CA ASP A 526 19.70 38.96 -47.18
C ASP A 526 19.14 40.03 -46.24
N LEU A 527 17.82 40.09 -46.12
CA LEU A 527 17.13 41.02 -45.23
C LEU A 527 17.37 40.68 -43.75
N SER A 528 17.44 39.38 -43.41
CA SER A 528 17.67 38.95 -42.02
C SER A 528 19.12 39.24 -41.59
N TYR A 529 19.28 39.81 -40.40
CA TYR A 529 20.59 40.06 -39.81
C TYR A 529 21.29 38.74 -39.44
N ASP A 530 20.54 37.77 -38.90
CA ASP A 530 21.04 36.46 -38.48
C ASP A 530 21.67 35.67 -39.64
N VAL A 531 21.02 35.70 -40.81
CA VAL A 531 21.54 35.05 -42.03
C VAL A 531 22.83 35.72 -42.50
N ARG A 532 22.87 37.06 -42.49
CA ARG A 532 24.05 37.83 -42.90
C ARG A 532 25.24 37.60 -41.98
N ASP A 533 25.02 37.58 -40.67
CA ASP A 533 26.09 37.39 -39.70
C ASP A 533 26.64 35.96 -39.73
N ARG A 534 25.76 34.95 -39.82
CA ARG A 534 26.17 33.57 -40.05
C ARG A 534 26.93 33.42 -41.37
N CYS A 535 26.49 34.08 -42.44
CA CYS A 535 27.19 34.09 -43.72
C CYS A 535 28.59 34.71 -43.59
N ARG A 536 28.74 35.86 -42.92
CA ARG A 536 30.06 36.50 -42.69
C ARG A 536 30.99 35.60 -41.90
N PHE A 537 30.49 35.02 -40.82
CA PHE A 537 31.23 34.09 -39.98
C PHE A 537 31.73 32.89 -40.78
N LEU A 538 30.81 32.17 -41.45
CA LEU A 538 31.14 31.01 -42.27
C LEU A 538 32.09 31.37 -43.43
N ARG A 539 31.90 32.53 -44.08
CA ARG A 539 32.77 32.97 -45.18
C ARG A 539 34.20 33.26 -44.68
N ASN A 540 34.34 33.92 -43.53
CA ASN A 540 35.66 34.21 -42.97
C ASN A 540 36.40 32.94 -42.53
N LEU A 541 35.67 31.98 -41.97
CA LEU A 541 36.21 30.69 -41.55
C LEU A 541 36.67 29.83 -42.74
N MET A 542 35.98 29.92 -43.88
CA MET A 542 36.23 29.08 -45.05
C MET A 542 37.22 29.68 -46.05
N PHE A 543 37.16 30.99 -46.29
CA PHE A 543 37.86 31.61 -47.43
C PHE A 543 38.94 32.64 -47.06
N ASN A 544 38.91 33.21 -45.84
CA ASN A 544 39.76 34.36 -45.50
C ASN A 544 40.86 34.07 -44.46
N THR A 545 40.84 32.92 -43.78
CA THR A 545 41.82 32.62 -42.71
C THR A 545 42.60 31.35 -42.99
N GLU A 546 43.94 31.42 -42.95
CA GLU A 546 44.83 30.26 -43.17
C GLU A 546 44.94 29.32 -41.96
N ILE A 547 44.62 29.81 -40.76
CA ILE A 547 44.77 29.04 -39.50
C ILE A 547 43.51 28.21 -39.22
N LEU A 548 42.33 28.83 -39.27
CA LEU A 548 41.07 28.14 -38.96
C LEU A 548 40.57 27.25 -40.09
N SER A 549 40.92 27.55 -41.34
CA SER A 549 40.60 26.69 -42.49
C SER A 549 41.26 25.30 -42.38
N LYS A 550 42.41 25.19 -41.72
CA LYS A 550 43.09 23.90 -41.45
C LYS A 550 42.28 22.97 -40.53
N HIS A 551 41.48 23.53 -39.62
CA HIS A 551 40.62 22.76 -38.70
C HIS A 551 39.15 22.73 -39.16
N ALA A 552 38.83 23.28 -40.33
CA ALA A 552 37.45 23.40 -40.77
C ALA A 552 36.78 22.03 -41.01
N GLU A 553 37.54 21.04 -41.47
CA GLU A 553 37.04 19.67 -41.64
C GLU A 553 36.66 19.04 -40.28
N GLU A 554 37.52 19.17 -39.28
CA GLU A 554 37.26 18.70 -37.90
C GLU A 554 36.04 19.40 -37.28
N ILE A 555 35.90 20.71 -37.49
CA ILE A 555 34.81 21.51 -36.92
C ILE A 555 33.45 21.17 -37.55
N PHE A 556 33.38 21.04 -38.88
CA PHE A 556 32.11 20.88 -39.59
C PHE A 556 31.68 19.42 -39.79
N MET A 557 32.63 18.48 -39.80
CA MET A 557 32.35 17.05 -39.94
C MET A 557 32.34 16.28 -38.62
N ALA A 558 32.58 16.96 -37.48
CA ALA A 558 32.43 16.35 -36.16
C ALA A 558 31.06 15.67 -35.99
N LYS A 559 31.08 14.41 -35.54
CA LYS A 559 29.87 13.67 -35.18
C LYS A 559 29.23 14.30 -33.95
N LYS A 560 28.03 14.85 -34.11
CA LYS A 560 27.26 15.39 -33.00
C LYS A 560 26.66 14.25 -32.16
N PRO A 561 26.63 14.36 -30.83
CA PRO A 561 25.95 13.37 -29.99
C PRO A 561 24.46 13.32 -30.34
N ALA A 562 23.91 12.11 -30.40
CA ALA A 562 22.49 11.92 -30.67
C ALA A 562 21.65 12.41 -29.47
N PRO A 563 20.52 13.09 -29.71
CA PRO A 563 19.61 13.46 -28.63
C PRO A 563 19.02 12.21 -27.97
N ALA A 564 19.23 12.07 -26.65
CA ALA A 564 18.72 10.94 -25.89
C ALA A 564 17.20 11.04 -25.72
N LEU A 565 16.51 9.91 -25.90
CA LEU A 565 15.07 9.79 -25.73
C LEU A 565 14.76 9.48 -24.27
N MET A 566 14.65 10.51 -23.44
CA MET A 566 14.32 10.35 -22.02
C MET A 566 12.81 10.45 -21.83
N SER A 567 12.23 9.52 -21.07
CA SER A 567 10.83 9.61 -20.67
C SER A 567 10.63 10.75 -19.68
N THR A 568 9.51 11.47 -19.80
CA THR A 568 9.09 12.52 -18.85
C THR A 568 8.77 11.99 -17.45
N PHE A 569 8.72 10.66 -17.29
CA PHE A 569 8.45 9.98 -16.03
C PHE A 569 9.71 9.40 -15.38
N LYS A 570 10.88 9.57 -16.00
CA LYS A 570 12.16 9.20 -15.39
C LYS A 570 12.35 10.03 -14.10
N GLU A 571 12.78 9.39 -13.02
CA GLU A 571 13.04 9.96 -11.67
C GLU A 571 11.83 10.05 -10.73
N ARG A 572 10.59 9.87 -11.22
CA ARG A 572 9.39 9.86 -10.34
C ARG A 572 9.34 8.65 -9.42
N ASP A 573 10.08 7.62 -9.77
CA ASP A 573 10.28 6.35 -9.08
C ASP A 573 11.03 6.49 -7.74
N GLN A 574 11.65 7.64 -7.47
CA GLN A 574 12.22 7.98 -6.17
C GLN A 574 11.15 8.23 -5.10
N PHE A 575 9.92 8.55 -5.51
CA PHE A 575 8.82 8.84 -4.61
C PHE A 575 7.89 7.64 -4.43
N GLN A 576 7.31 7.53 -3.25
CA GLN A 576 6.32 6.52 -2.94
C GLN A 576 5.10 6.70 -3.85
N LEU A 577 4.76 5.64 -4.60
CA LEU A 577 3.59 5.57 -5.45
C LEU A 577 2.33 6.09 -4.72
N GLY A 578 1.54 6.94 -5.36
CA GLY A 578 0.30 7.50 -4.80
C GLY A 578 0.48 8.70 -3.88
N SER A 579 1.71 9.06 -3.50
CA SER A 579 1.97 10.24 -2.68
C SER A 579 1.85 11.55 -3.46
N LEU A 580 1.63 12.66 -2.75
CA LEU A 580 1.65 14.00 -3.37
C LEU A 580 3.00 14.31 -4.03
N SER A 581 4.09 13.86 -3.41
CA SER A 581 5.45 14.02 -3.94
C SER A 581 5.67 13.29 -5.25
N HIS A 582 5.08 12.10 -5.41
CA HIS A 582 5.08 11.35 -6.66
C HIS A 582 4.31 12.06 -7.78
N VAL A 583 3.12 12.58 -7.47
CA VAL A 583 2.29 13.29 -8.46
C VAL A 583 2.97 14.58 -8.93
N LEU A 584 3.54 15.36 -8.01
CA LEU A 584 4.22 16.63 -8.31
C LEU A 584 5.68 16.47 -8.75
N ASN A 585 6.26 15.27 -8.64
CA ASN A 585 7.68 15.01 -8.84
C ASN A 585 8.61 15.93 -8.03
N GLN A 586 8.24 16.19 -6.77
CA GLN A 586 9.03 17.03 -5.85
C GLN A 586 8.78 16.61 -4.40
N LYS A 587 9.82 16.69 -3.56
CA LYS A 587 9.68 16.40 -2.12
C LYS A 587 8.77 17.44 -1.46
N CYS A 588 7.63 16.99 -0.96
CA CYS A 588 6.63 17.83 -0.31
C CYS A 588 6.88 17.88 1.20
N ALA A 589 6.32 18.88 1.88
CA ALA A 589 6.38 18.95 3.34
C ALA A 589 5.79 17.69 3.98
N LYS A 590 6.43 17.16 5.03
CA LYS A 590 6.08 15.90 5.71
C LYS A 590 6.16 14.62 4.87
N TYR A 591 6.79 14.67 3.69
CA TYR A 591 7.08 13.44 2.94
C TYR A 591 8.17 12.63 3.64
N ILE A 592 7.85 11.39 4.00
CA ILE A 592 8.75 10.43 4.62
C ILE A 592 9.00 9.31 3.61
N GLU A 593 10.26 9.09 3.30
CA GLU A 593 10.70 8.05 2.37
C GLU A 593 10.45 6.66 2.97
N LEU A 594 10.18 5.68 2.10
CA LEU A 594 10.08 4.29 2.56
C LEU A 594 11.49 3.78 2.90
N PRO A 595 11.67 3.10 4.04
CA PRO A 595 12.95 2.48 4.36
C PRO A 595 13.28 1.38 3.33
N GLU A 596 14.57 1.09 3.18
CA GLU A 596 15.04 -0.06 2.40
C GLU A 596 14.81 -1.36 3.16
N PHE A 597 14.65 -2.47 2.44
CA PHE A 597 14.50 -3.78 3.05
C PHE A 597 15.76 -4.14 3.83
N PRO A 598 15.64 -4.68 5.06
CA PRO A 598 16.77 -5.22 5.78
C PRO A 598 17.31 -6.49 5.08
N GLU A 599 18.63 -6.72 5.17
CA GLU A 599 19.28 -7.91 4.60
C GLU A 599 18.89 -9.20 5.34
N THR A 600 18.61 -9.10 6.64
CA THR A 600 18.12 -10.17 7.52
C THR A 600 16.90 -9.69 8.29
N ASN A 601 15.96 -10.58 8.61
CA ASN A 601 14.80 -10.24 9.45
C ASN A 601 15.28 -9.63 10.78
N ALA A 602 14.94 -8.36 11.02
CA ALA A 602 15.25 -7.70 12.30
C ALA A 602 14.50 -8.35 13.48
N ILE A 603 13.43 -9.10 13.17
CA ILE A 603 12.65 -9.87 14.13
C ILE A 603 13.45 -11.05 14.70
N ASP A 604 14.43 -11.60 13.98
CA ASP A 604 15.30 -12.66 14.51
C ASP A 604 16.25 -12.13 15.61
N LEU A 605 16.62 -10.84 15.57
CA LEU A 605 17.39 -10.19 16.63
C LEU A 605 16.54 -9.83 17.86
N LEU A 606 15.21 -9.82 17.72
CA LEU A 606 14.24 -9.61 18.81
C LEU A 606 13.63 -10.91 19.33
N LEU A 607 13.78 -12.03 18.63
CA LEU A 607 13.55 -13.35 19.21
C LEU A 607 14.57 -13.69 20.30
N ASP A 608 15.72 -13.01 20.31
CA ASP A 608 16.70 -13.03 21.42
C ASP A 608 16.38 -12.03 22.54
N VAL A 609 15.37 -11.17 22.38
CA VAL A 609 14.88 -10.27 23.44
C VAL A 609 13.38 -10.49 23.63
N ASP A 610 13.08 -11.48 24.46
CA ASP A 610 11.75 -11.88 24.93
C ASP A 610 10.86 -10.68 25.35
N PHE A 611 10.03 -10.18 24.44
CA PHE A 611 8.93 -9.25 24.76
C PHE A 611 7.69 -9.94 25.34
N SER A 612 7.83 -11.20 25.74
CA SER A 612 6.86 -12.00 26.49
C SER A 612 6.78 -11.65 27.98
N ALA A 613 7.43 -10.55 28.42
CA ALA A 613 7.32 -9.94 29.75
C ALA A 613 5.91 -9.41 30.12
N ALA A 614 4.87 -9.96 29.52
CA ALA A 614 3.50 -9.96 30.01
C ALA A 614 3.11 -11.39 30.43
N GLY A 615 3.80 -11.93 31.44
CA GLY A 615 3.36 -12.97 32.38
C GLY A 615 2.37 -14.05 31.90
N SER A 616 2.49 -14.55 30.68
CA SER A 616 1.52 -15.49 30.11
C SER A 616 2.23 -16.72 29.59
N ARG A 617 1.88 -17.85 30.20
CA ARG A 617 2.21 -19.22 29.79
C ARG A 617 2.04 -19.35 28.27
N GLN A 618 3.13 -19.59 27.54
CA GLN A 618 3.10 -19.73 26.09
C GLN A 618 2.89 -21.19 25.72
N ILE A 619 1.82 -21.50 24.97
CA ILE A 619 1.58 -22.84 24.43
C ILE A 619 2.57 -23.08 23.27
N MET A 620 3.34 -24.17 23.36
CA MET A 620 4.32 -24.56 22.35
C MET A 620 3.74 -25.60 21.39
N GLU A 621 4.38 -25.83 20.26
CA GLU A 621 4.08 -26.99 19.42
C GLU A 621 4.62 -28.29 20.06
N PRO A 622 3.99 -29.45 19.82
CA PRO A 622 4.47 -30.73 20.34
C PRO A 622 5.87 -31.05 19.78
N ALA A 623 6.82 -31.35 20.67
CA ALA A 623 8.20 -31.65 20.29
C ALA A 623 8.33 -32.99 19.52
N LEU A 624 7.44 -33.95 19.78
CA LEU A 624 7.42 -35.25 19.14
C LEU A 624 5.97 -35.68 18.90
N VAL A 625 5.68 -36.13 17.67
CA VAL A 625 4.38 -36.71 17.28
C VAL A 625 4.63 -38.12 16.77
N GLU A 626 4.14 -39.12 17.50
CA GLU A 626 4.27 -40.53 17.12
C GLU A 626 3.01 -40.97 16.36
N ASN A 627 3.18 -41.41 15.11
CA ASN A 627 2.08 -41.95 14.29
C ASN A 627 1.82 -43.43 14.63
N LYS A 628 1.62 -43.74 15.92
CA LYS A 628 1.26 -45.07 16.36
C LYS A 628 -0.26 -45.22 16.29
N GLU A 629 -0.72 -46.11 15.42
CA GLU A 629 -2.14 -46.46 15.34
C GLU A 629 -2.47 -47.57 16.36
N ILE A 630 -3.46 -47.31 17.21
CA ILE A 630 -3.99 -48.28 18.17
C ILE A 630 -5.27 -48.85 17.56
N GLU A 631 -5.26 -50.14 17.23
CA GLU A 631 -6.44 -50.83 16.68
C GLU A 631 -7.50 -50.99 17.78
N LEU A 632 -8.70 -50.47 17.52
CA LEU A 632 -9.85 -50.54 18.43
C LEU A 632 -10.87 -51.60 18.00
N LEU A 633 -11.05 -51.80 16.69
CA LEU A 633 -11.91 -52.82 16.12
C LEU A 633 -11.19 -53.49 14.95
N ASN A 634 -11.03 -54.81 15.05
CA ASN A 634 -10.47 -55.60 13.96
C ASN A 634 -11.53 -55.86 12.89
N VAL A 635 -11.12 -56.24 11.67
CA VAL A 635 -12.01 -56.48 10.51
C VAL A 635 -13.19 -57.42 10.83
N VAL A 636 -12.98 -58.41 11.71
CA VAL A 636 -14.02 -59.37 12.14
C VAL A 636 -15.03 -58.72 13.08
N GLU A 637 -14.57 -57.87 14.01
CA GLU A 637 -15.41 -57.24 15.04
C GLU A 637 -16.19 -56.04 14.48
N GLY A 638 -15.56 -55.31 13.57
CA GLY A 638 -16.12 -54.18 12.84
C GLY A 638 -16.87 -54.58 11.58
N ASN A 639 -17.34 -55.83 11.43
CA ASN A 639 -18.14 -56.29 10.29
C ASN A 639 -17.59 -55.82 8.92
N GLY A 640 -16.31 -56.10 8.64
CA GLY A 640 -15.64 -55.74 7.38
C GLY A 640 -14.92 -54.38 7.37
N ILE A 641 -14.99 -53.60 8.45
CA ILE A 641 -14.22 -52.36 8.64
C ILE A 641 -13.26 -52.52 9.81
N SER A 642 -12.02 -52.07 9.68
CA SER A 642 -11.14 -51.86 10.84
C SER A 642 -11.13 -50.39 11.27
N LEU A 643 -11.07 -50.17 12.58
CA LEU A 643 -11.01 -48.85 13.20
C LEU A 643 -9.75 -48.76 14.06
N SER A 644 -8.89 -47.79 13.77
CA SER A 644 -7.72 -47.44 14.56
C SER A 644 -7.76 -45.99 15.03
N ILE A 645 -7.09 -45.69 16.14
CA ILE A 645 -6.92 -44.32 16.64
C ILE A 645 -5.46 -43.90 16.69
N SER A 646 -5.20 -42.61 16.47
CA SER A 646 -3.89 -41.99 16.70
C SER A 646 -4.05 -40.59 17.28
N TYR A 647 -2.99 -40.09 17.93
CA TYR A 647 -2.99 -38.78 18.59
C TYR A 647 -2.11 -37.80 17.82
N PRO A 648 -2.69 -36.92 16.98
CA PRO A 648 -1.92 -36.00 16.15
C PRO A 648 -1.33 -34.81 16.92
N ARG A 649 -1.64 -34.67 18.22
CA ARG A 649 -1.15 -33.60 19.13
C ARG A 649 -1.31 -32.17 18.60
N THR A 650 -2.35 -31.88 17.82
CA THR A 650 -2.62 -30.52 17.33
C THR A 650 -3.01 -29.57 18.47
N ASN A 651 -2.62 -28.30 18.37
CA ASN A 651 -2.90 -27.29 19.39
C ASN A 651 -4.31 -26.70 19.21
N ASP A 652 -5.32 -27.34 19.81
CA ASP A 652 -6.62 -26.70 20.11
C ASP A 652 -6.70 -26.39 21.61
N ALA A 653 -7.20 -25.19 21.95
CA ALA A 653 -6.99 -24.56 23.25
C ALA A 653 -7.74 -25.21 24.43
N GLN A 654 -8.69 -26.10 24.15
CA GLN A 654 -9.50 -26.80 25.16
C GLN A 654 -9.73 -28.29 24.85
N TYR A 655 -9.65 -28.70 23.59
CA TYR A 655 -10.00 -30.06 23.16
C TYR A 655 -8.77 -30.95 22.95
N THR A 656 -8.88 -32.23 23.30
CA THR A 656 -7.88 -33.26 22.98
C THR A 656 -8.16 -33.81 21.57
N PRO A 657 -7.25 -33.65 20.60
CA PRO A 657 -7.47 -34.14 19.24
C PRO A 657 -7.24 -35.65 19.15
N ILE A 658 -8.25 -36.39 18.70
CA ILE A 658 -8.19 -37.82 18.46
C ILE A 658 -8.46 -38.06 16.97
N ARG A 659 -7.51 -38.70 16.28
CA ARG A 659 -7.70 -39.12 14.89
C ARG A 659 -8.27 -40.53 14.87
N PHE A 660 -9.43 -40.70 14.27
CA PHE A 660 -10.03 -42.00 13.98
C PHE A 660 -9.74 -42.35 12.52
N SER A 661 -9.01 -43.44 12.29
CA SER A 661 -8.68 -44.00 10.98
C SER A 661 -9.57 -45.21 10.72
N ILE A 662 -10.32 -45.18 9.63
CA ILE A 662 -11.25 -46.24 9.24
C ILE A 662 -10.76 -46.86 7.94
N TYR A 663 -10.67 -48.18 7.88
CA TYR A 663 -10.31 -48.91 6.67
C TYR A 663 -11.39 -49.91 6.28
N ASN A 664 -11.91 -49.79 5.04
CA ASN A 664 -12.93 -50.67 4.51
C ASN A 664 -12.30 -51.88 3.81
N SER A 665 -12.43 -53.07 4.40
CA SER A 665 -11.94 -54.34 3.84
C SER A 665 -12.99 -55.09 3.02
N MET A 666 -14.17 -54.50 2.78
CA MET A 666 -15.24 -55.11 2.00
C MET A 666 -15.07 -54.82 0.50
N GLU A 667 -15.67 -55.67 -0.34
CA GLU A 667 -15.74 -55.47 -1.81
C GLU A 667 -16.82 -54.45 -2.23
N ARG A 668 -17.47 -53.79 -1.26
CA ARG A 668 -18.54 -52.79 -1.48
C ARG A 668 -18.25 -51.51 -0.71
N ASP A 669 -18.73 -50.39 -1.25
CA ASP A 669 -18.66 -49.09 -0.60
C ASP A 669 -19.60 -49.04 0.60
N VAL A 670 -19.17 -48.40 1.68
CA VAL A 670 -19.97 -48.22 2.90
C VAL A 670 -20.34 -46.76 3.03
N ASP A 671 -21.62 -46.45 2.93
CA ASP A 671 -22.14 -45.09 3.05
C ASP A 671 -22.61 -44.78 4.48
N GLY A 672 -22.51 -43.49 4.85
CA GLY A 672 -23.07 -42.95 6.09
C GLY A 672 -22.38 -43.41 7.38
N VAL A 673 -21.04 -43.44 7.39
CA VAL A 673 -20.30 -43.76 8.61
C VAL A 673 -20.29 -42.56 9.56
N GLU A 674 -20.75 -42.78 10.80
CA GLU A 674 -20.78 -41.77 11.87
C GLU A 674 -20.17 -42.31 13.16
N ILE A 675 -19.31 -41.50 13.80
CA ILE A 675 -18.72 -41.80 15.11
C ILE A 675 -19.31 -40.83 16.13
N GLU A 676 -20.02 -41.36 17.12
CA GLU A 676 -20.64 -40.59 18.19
C GLU A 676 -20.19 -41.09 19.56
N CYS A 677 -19.97 -40.17 20.50
CA CYS A 677 -19.74 -40.53 21.90
C CYS A 677 -21.10 -40.75 22.59
N CYS A 678 -21.27 -41.88 23.28
CA CYS A 678 -22.52 -42.17 23.99
C CYS A 678 -22.67 -41.41 25.32
N ASP A 679 -21.58 -40.81 25.81
CA ASP A 679 -21.57 -39.96 27.00
C ASP A 679 -21.81 -38.50 26.59
N GLU A 680 -22.45 -37.70 27.46
CA GLU A 680 -22.69 -36.25 27.28
C GLU A 680 -21.38 -35.42 27.33
N LEU A 681 -20.43 -35.68 26.42
CA LEU A 681 -19.17 -34.94 26.28
C LEU A 681 -19.26 -33.89 25.16
N ASP A 682 -18.55 -32.78 25.35
CA ASP A 682 -18.41 -31.76 24.31
C ASP A 682 -17.39 -32.24 23.25
N VAL A 683 -17.91 -32.59 22.07
CA VAL A 683 -17.12 -33.07 20.93
C VAL A 683 -17.18 -32.05 19.80
N LYS A 684 -16.02 -31.53 19.42
CA LYS A 684 -15.84 -30.54 18.35
C LYS A 684 -15.24 -31.21 17.12
N GLY A 685 -15.98 -31.22 16.02
CA GLY A 685 -15.56 -31.80 14.74
C GLY A 685 -16.74 -32.34 13.96
N ASN A 686 -16.50 -32.77 12.72
CA ASN A 686 -17.53 -33.44 11.94
C ASN A 686 -17.54 -34.94 12.29
N SER A 687 -18.50 -35.37 13.09
CA SER A 687 -18.70 -36.80 13.47
C SER A 687 -19.11 -37.67 12.28
N LYS A 688 -19.65 -37.06 11.21
CA LYS A 688 -20.11 -37.73 9.99
C LYS A 688 -18.98 -37.80 8.97
N ILE A 689 -18.48 -39.01 8.76
CA ILE A 689 -17.33 -39.31 7.93
C ILE A 689 -17.75 -39.48 6.46
N GLY A 690 -19.02 -39.85 6.21
CA GLY A 690 -19.57 -40.03 4.86
C GLY A 690 -19.34 -41.45 4.31
N GLY A 691 -19.19 -41.57 3.00
CA GLY A 691 -18.98 -42.86 2.32
C GLY A 691 -17.50 -43.25 2.22
N VAL A 692 -17.18 -44.51 2.57
CA VAL A 692 -15.84 -45.10 2.49
C VAL A 692 -15.84 -46.17 1.40
N ALA A 693 -15.11 -45.91 0.30
CA ALA A 693 -15.03 -46.83 -0.82
C ALA A 693 -14.35 -48.17 -0.45
N ALA A 694 -14.66 -49.24 -1.20
CA ALA A 694 -14.05 -50.55 -1.04
C ALA A 694 -12.51 -50.48 -1.13
N GLY A 695 -11.81 -50.99 -0.11
CA GLY A 695 -10.34 -50.97 -0.03
C GLY A 695 -9.71 -49.62 0.30
N ALA A 696 -10.50 -48.58 0.62
CA ALA A 696 -10.00 -47.26 0.98
C ALA A 696 -9.91 -47.04 2.50
N SER A 697 -8.96 -46.18 2.91
CA SER A 697 -8.83 -45.68 4.28
C SER A 697 -9.24 -44.21 4.36
N LEU A 698 -10.05 -43.84 5.35
CA LEU A 698 -10.43 -42.45 5.63
C LEU A 698 -10.19 -42.13 7.09
N SER A 699 -9.61 -40.97 7.37
CA SER A 699 -9.32 -40.52 8.74
C SER A 699 -10.05 -39.22 9.07
N VAL A 700 -10.66 -39.15 10.26
CA VAL A 700 -11.29 -37.92 10.79
C VAL A 700 -10.63 -37.52 12.11
N ILE A 701 -10.52 -36.23 12.39
CA ILE A 701 -10.01 -35.71 13.65
C ILE A 701 -11.17 -35.09 14.43
N LEU A 702 -11.42 -35.61 15.63
CA LEU A 702 -12.41 -35.07 16.57
C LEU A 702 -11.67 -34.49 17.78
N GLY A 703 -12.02 -33.26 18.17
CA GLY A 703 -11.58 -32.66 19.42
C GLY A 703 -12.55 -33.03 20.54
N VAL A 704 -12.06 -33.66 21.61
CA VAL A 704 -12.90 -34.11 22.74
C VAL A 704 -12.46 -33.42 24.02
N ASP A 705 -13.39 -32.81 24.76
CA ASP A 705 -13.13 -32.34 26.12
C ASP A 705 -13.33 -33.51 27.09
N LEU A 706 -12.24 -33.96 27.73
CA LEU A 706 -12.24 -35.14 28.61
C LEU A 706 -12.38 -34.76 30.09
N GLU A 707 -12.52 -33.47 30.40
CA GLU A 707 -12.59 -32.91 31.76
C GLU A 707 -11.45 -33.38 32.69
N ASP A 708 -10.28 -33.63 32.13
CA ASP A 708 -9.09 -34.17 32.81
C ASP A 708 -9.31 -35.56 33.47
N SER A 709 -10.18 -36.39 32.88
CA SER A 709 -10.52 -37.74 33.35
C SER A 709 -9.90 -38.85 32.46
N SER A 710 -9.44 -39.94 33.08
CA SER A 710 -9.01 -41.18 32.41
C SER A 710 -10.09 -42.26 32.33
N LYS A 711 -11.35 -41.93 32.67
CA LYS A 711 -12.45 -42.90 32.58
C LYS A 711 -12.59 -43.39 31.13
N GLN A 712 -12.65 -44.70 30.94
CA GLN A 712 -13.01 -45.29 29.65
C GLN A 712 -14.41 -44.83 29.25
N ARG A 713 -14.53 -44.31 28.02
CA ARG A 713 -15.78 -43.77 27.46
C ARG A 713 -16.34 -44.71 26.42
N GLU A 714 -17.67 -44.82 26.36
CA GLU A 714 -18.36 -45.60 25.33
C GLU A 714 -18.56 -44.78 24.06
N TRP A 715 -18.06 -45.31 22.96
CA TRP A 715 -18.17 -44.74 21.62
C TRP A 715 -18.96 -45.69 20.74
N CYS A 716 -19.66 -45.11 19.78
CA CYS A 716 -20.55 -45.81 18.89
C CYS A 716 -20.22 -45.48 17.43
N LEU A 717 -19.95 -46.53 16.65
CA LEU A 717 -19.83 -46.47 15.19
C LEU A 717 -21.19 -46.85 14.60
N LYS A 718 -21.85 -45.89 13.97
CA LYS A 718 -23.12 -46.07 13.26
C LYS A 718 -22.90 -46.07 11.75
N ARG A 719 -23.73 -46.84 11.05
CA ARG A 719 -23.78 -46.92 9.59
C ARG A 719 -25.22 -46.78 9.11
N ASP A 720 -25.40 -46.32 7.87
CA ASP A 720 -26.72 -46.20 7.26
C ASP A 720 -27.40 -47.56 7.02
N ASP A 721 -26.65 -48.66 7.02
CA ASP A 721 -27.17 -50.03 6.94
C ASP A 721 -27.86 -50.52 8.24
N GLY A 722 -27.89 -49.68 9.28
CA GLY A 722 -28.47 -49.97 10.59
C GLY A 722 -27.56 -50.74 11.54
N THR A 723 -26.29 -51.00 11.15
CA THR A 723 -25.32 -51.63 12.04
C THR A 723 -24.74 -50.61 13.02
N GLU A 724 -24.82 -50.96 14.31
CA GLU A 724 -24.26 -50.18 15.41
C GLU A 724 -23.21 -51.02 16.14
N LYS A 725 -22.00 -50.48 16.31
CA LYS A 725 -20.94 -51.13 17.09
C LYS A 725 -20.43 -50.21 18.17
N ARG A 726 -20.42 -50.71 19.40
CA ARG A 726 -19.94 -49.98 20.57
C ARG A 726 -18.56 -50.47 20.99
N PHE A 727 -17.69 -49.53 21.31
CA PHE A 727 -16.32 -49.80 21.76
C PHE A 727 -15.92 -48.79 22.84
N ARG A 728 -14.92 -49.16 23.65
CA ARG A 728 -14.43 -48.34 24.76
C ARG A 728 -12.91 -48.27 24.71
N PHE A 729 -12.38 -47.07 24.92
CA PHE A 729 -10.94 -46.86 25.05
C PHE A 729 -10.64 -45.78 26.09
N GLU A 730 -9.40 -45.78 26.58
CA GLU A 730 -8.87 -44.81 27.53
C GLU A 730 -7.89 -43.88 26.80
N VAL A 731 -7.98 -42.58 27.06
CA VAL A 731 -7.03 -41.60 26.54
C VAL A 731 -5.95 -41.34 27.59
N PRO A 732 -4.67 -41.64 27.32
CA PRO A 732 -3.59 -41.40 28.26
C PRO A 732 -3.49 -39.93 28.69
N TYR A 733 -3.19 -39.67 29.96
CA TYR A 733 -3.01 -38.31 30.49
C TYR A 733 -1.94 -37.50 29.74
N GLY A 734 -0.95 -38.16 29.15
CA GLY A 734 0.09 -37.53 28.33
C GLY A 734 -0.43 -36.86 27.06
N GLU A 735 -1.56 -37.30 26.52
CA GLU A 735 -2.21 -36.70 25.35
C GLU A 735 -3.22 -35.60 25.73
N GLN A 736 -3.70 -35.62 26.98
CA GLN A 736 -4.61 -34.61 27.55
C GLN A 736 -3.89 -33.33 28.00
N VAL A 737 -2.55 -33.30 27.92
CA VAL A 737 -1.72 -32.13 28.21
C VAL A 737 -1.18 -31.46 26.94
N GLN A 738 -0.83 -30.19 27.08
CA GLN A 738 -0.16 -29.41 26.04
C GLN A 738 1.14 -28.79 26.59
N PRO A 739 2.18 -28.67 25.76
CA PRO A 739 3.48 -28.19 26.18
C PRO A 739 3.39 -26.67 26.38
N VAL A 740 3.94 -26.20 27.49
CA VAL A 740 3.90 -24.77 27.85
C VAL A 740 5.30 -24.30 28.20
N ARG A 741 5.75 -23.22 27.58
CA ARG A 741 6.98 -22.51 27.93
C ARG A 741 6.68 -21.44 28.99
N ILE A 742 7.52 -21.41 30.02
CA ILE A 742 7.50 -20.40 31.09
C ILE A 742 8.92 -19.86 31.30
N THR A 743 9.03 -18.67 31.88
CA THR A 743 10.34 -18.09 32.23
C THR A 743 10.95 -18.77 33.47
N PRO A 744 12.28 -18.78 33.63
CA PRO A 744 12.93 -19.35 34.82
C PRO A 744 12.49 -18.69 36.13
N GLU A 745 12.17 -17.39 36.11
CA GLU A 745 11.66 -16.66 37.28
C GLU A 745 10.25 -17.08 37.68
N GLU A 746 9.36 -17.26 36.70
CA GLU A 746 8.02 -17.80 36.93
C GLU A 746 8.05 -19.26 37.37
N MET A 747 9.00 -20.05 36.85
CA MET A 747 9.20 -21.43 37.28
C MET A 747 9.53 -21.51 38.77
N ALA A 748 10.41 -20.63 39.27
CA ALA A 748 10.73 -20.57 40.69
C ALA A 748 9.49 -20.19 41.54
N LYS A 749 8.69 -19.23 41.06
CA LYS A 749 7.43 -18.83 41.73
C LYS A 749 6.40 -19.95 41.75
N GLU A 750 6.18 -20.61 40.61
CA GLU A 750 5.22 -21.71 40.46
C GLU A 750 5.67 -22.95 41.25
N LYS A 751 6.96 -23.26 41.27
CA LYS A 751 7.50 -24.36 42.08
C LYS A 751 7.33 -24.13 43.58
N ASN A 752 7.43 -22.87 44.03
CA ASN A 752 7.11 -22.50 45.42
C ASN A 752 5.61 -22.56 45.70
N ARG A 753 4.76 -22.12 44.76
CA ARG A 753 3.28 -22.17 44.88
C ARG A 753 2.75 -23.61 44.92
N LEU A 754 3.31 -24.49 44.09
CA LEU A 754 2.94 -25.89 43.95
C LEU A 754 3.61 -26.80 45.00
N GLY A 755 4.22 -26.22 46.03
CA GLY A 755 4.83 -26.96 47.13
C GLY A 755 3.82 -27.70 48.02
N GLY A 756 4.31 -28.63 48.84
CA GLY A 756 3.48 -29.37 49.81
C GLY A 756 2.69 -30.52 49.17
N LEU A 757 1.36 -30.51 49.35
CA LEU A 757 0.44 -31.60 48.94
C LEU A 757 0.31 -31.80 47.42
N ASN A 758 0.80 -30.84 46.63
CA ASN A 758 0.75 -30.85 45.16
C ASN A 758 2.05 -31.39 44.52
N ARG A 759 3.01 -31.78 45.35
CA ARG A 759 4.29 -32.37 44.97
C ARG A 759 4.26 -33.88 45.18
N ASN A 760 4.47 -34.64 44.12
CA ASN A 760 4.67 -36.09 44.18
C ASN A 760 6.09 -36.45 43.76
N VAL A 761 6.70 -37.41 44.44
CA VAL A 761 8.02 -37.95 44.10
C VAL A 761 7.91 -39.47 43.95
N LEU A 762 8.39 -40.00 42.84
CA LEU A 762 8.47 -41.43 42.53
C LEU A 762 9.92 -41.83 42.31
N GLU A 763 10.34 -42.98 42.83
CA GLU A 763 11.70 -43.51 42.66
C GLU A 763 11.82 -44.26 41.34
N LEU A 764 12.93 -44.04 40.61
CA LEU A 764 13.23 -44.71 39.35
C LEU A 764 14.17 -45.89 39.57
N ALA A 765 13.86 -47.03 38.95
CA ALA A 765 14.75 -48.20 38.96
C ALA A 765 15.92 -48.06 37.97
N GLU A 766 15.69 -47.37 36.84
CA GLU A 766 16.68 -47.10 35.78
C GLU A 766 16.56 -45.63 35.31
N PRO A 767 17.65 -45.02 34.81
CA PRO A 767 17.61 -43.64 34.31
C PRO A 767 16.80 -43.54 33.01
N VAL A 768 15.78 -42.68 33.00
CA VAL A 768 14.91 -42.44 31.84
C VAL A 768 15.51 -41.39 30.91
N ASN A 769 15.60 -41.68 29.61
CA ASN A 769 16.06 -40.72 28.60
C ASN A 769 15.00 -39.64 28.33
N GLY A 770 15.41 -38.38 28.15
CA GLY A 770 14.51 -37.24 27.94
C GLY A 770 13.58 -37.39 26.73
N ASP A 771 14.01 -38.09 25.69
CA ASP A 771 13.19 -38.35 24.50
C ASP A 771 11.99 -39.28 24.80
N VAL A 772 12.11 -40.14 25.82
CA VAL A 772 11.02 -41.02 26.29
C VAL A 772 9.95 -40.20 27.00
N VAL A 773 10.34 -39.16 27.74
CA VAL A 773 9.41 -38.25 28.44
C VAL A 773 8.54 -37.49 27.44
N GLN A 774 9.14 -36.92 26.39
CA GLN A 774 8.41 -36.19 25.35
C GLN A 774 7.57 -37.11 24.43
N ARG A 775 7.93 -38.40 24.37
CA ARG A 775 7.12 -39.43 23.70
C ARG A 775 5.87 -39.78 24.50
N LEU A 776 6.00 -40.01 25.79
CA LEU A 776 4.88 -40.45 26.64
C LEU A 776 3.96 -39.31 27.08
N ALA A 777 4.47 -38.09 27.15
CA ALA A 777 3.70 -36.92 27.53
C ALA A 777 4.02 -35.73 26.62
N ASN A 778 2.99 -34.99 26.23
CA ASN A 778 3.13 -33.81 25.39
C ASN A 778 3.64 -32.60 26.20
N VAL A 779 4.95 -32.57 26.46
CA VAL A 779 5.62 -31.64 27.38
C VAL A 779 6.72 -30.82 26.70
N TYR A 780 6.92 -29.58 27.18
CA TYR A 780 8.01 -28.72 26.75
C TYR A 780 9.26 -28.97 27.60
N ARG A 781 10.43 -29.19 26.99
CA ARG A 781 11.70 -29.33 27.71
C ARG A 781 12.31 -27.95 27.89
N ILE A 782 12.45 -27.51 29.14
CA ILE A 782 13.12 -26.23 29.48
C ILE A 782 14.61 -26.46 29.66
N ASP A 783 14.96 -27.42 30.51
CA ASP A 783 16.35 -27.80 30.84
C ASP A 783 16.56 -29.30 30.59
N GLU A 784 17.78 -29.82 30.79
CA GLU A 784 18.06 -31.25 30.59
C GLU A 784 17.13 -32.18 31.38
N ASN A 785 16.67 -31.71 32.55
CA ASN A 785 15.94 -32.49 33.55
C ASN A 785 14.55 -31.93 33.87
N THR A 786 14.11 -30.83 33.26
CA THR A 786 12.86 -30.14 33.64
C THR A 786 11.93 -29.96 32.45
N TYR A 787 10.69 -30.39 32.63
CA TYR A 787 9.63 -30.35 31.63
C TYR A 787 8.39 -29.64 32.16
N THR A 788 7.69 -28.92 31.29
CA THR A 788 6.51 -28.13 31.65
C THR A 788 5.35 -28.37 30.69
N CYS A 789 4.16 -28.49 31.25
CA CYS A 789 2.93 -28.66 30.51
C CYS A 789 1.73 -28.10 31.28
N GLN A 790 0.59 -28.07 30.60
CA GLN A 790 -0.68 -27.66 31.17
C GLN A 790 -1.79 -28.58 30.66
N THR A 791 -2.79 -28.88 31.49
CA THR A 791 -3.97 -29.66 31.06
C THR A 791 -4.82 -28.87 30.07
N ARG A 792 -5.44 -29.55 29.11
CA ARG A 792 -6.25 -28.88 28.07
C ARG A 792 -7.58 -28.37 28.61
N SER A 793 -8.28 -29.15 29.46
CA SER A 793 -9.62 -28.81 29.94
C SER A 793 -9.60 -27.72 31.01
N ARG A 794 -8.93 -27.95 32.15
CA ARG A 794 -8.92 -27.02 33.29
C ARG A 794 -7.77 -26.03 33.32
N LYS A 795 -6.79 -26.20 32.42
CA LYS A 795 -5.59 -25.37 32.37
C LYS A 795 -4.75 -25.46 33.65
N ASP A 796 -4.74 -26.63 34.28
CA ASP A 796 -3.93 -26.95 35.45
C ASP A 796 -2.46 -27.08 35.03
N PHE A 797 -1.56 -26.37 35.72
CA PHE A 797 -0.14 -26.35 35.36
C PHE A 797 0.59 -27.53 35.96
N CYS A 798 1.57 -28.09 35.24
CA CYS A 798 2.40 -29.19 35.69
C CYS A 798 3.88 -28.96 35.34
N ILE A 799 4.74 -29.17 36.34
CA ILE A 799 6.19 -29.20 36.22
C ILE A 799 6.64 -30.62 36.54
N LEU A 800 7.41 -31.24 35.64
CA LEU A 800 8.04 -32.54 35.82
C LEU A 800 9.56 -32.35 35.89
N SER A 801 10.17 -32.74 36.99
CA SER A 801 11.62 -32.78 37.16
C SER A 801 12.09 -34.23 37.21
N VAL A 802 12.85 -34.65 36.20
CA VAL A 802 13.38 -36.01 36.07
C VAL A 802 14.84 -36.02 36.48
N SER A 803 15.19 -36.80 37.50
CA SER A 803 16.56 -37.04 37.96
C SER A 803 16.91 -38.52 37.75
N PRO A 804 18.20 -38.91 37.75
CA PRO A 804 18.60 -40.30 37.48
C PRO A 804 17.97 -41.35 38.40
N SER A 805 17.57 -40.97 39.62
CA SER A 805 16.98 -41.86 40.63
C SER A 805 15.53 -41.53 41.02
N LYS A 806 14.94 -40.45 40.49
CA LYS A 806 13.58 -40.01 40.89
C LYS A 806 12.89 -39.11 39.86
N ILE A 807 11.57 -39.19 39.80
CA ILE A 807 10.69 -38.25 39.09
C ILE A 807 9.91 -37.44 40.12
N GLU A 808 9.99 -36.12 40.02
CA GLU A 808 9.21 -35.19 40.81
C GLU A 808 8.17 -34.49 39.92
N SER A 809 6.89 -34.61 40.26
CA SER A 809 5.80 -33.90 39.60
C SER A 809 5.17 -32.87 40.54
N CYS A 810 5.16 -31.60 40.15
CA CYS A 810 4.44 -30.53 40.82
C CYS A 810 3.29 -30.10 39.92
N CYS A 811 2.04 -30.34 40.31
CA CYS A 811 0.87 -30.01 39.50
C CYS A 811 -0.25 -29.38 40.34
N ASP A 812 -1.00 -28.43 39.77
CA ASP A 812 -2.21 -27.88 40.40
C ASP A 812 -3.21 -29.00 40.78
N ASN A 813 -3.29 -30.04 39.95
CA ASN A 813 -4.02 -31.26 40.23
C ASN A 813 -3.04 -32.42 40.50
N SER A 814 -2.86 -32.75 41.78
CA SER A 814 -1.89 -33.76 42.22
C SER A 814 -2.13 -35.15 41.64
N VAL A 815 -3.37 -35.48 41.23
CA VAL A 815 -3.71 -36.77 40.60
C VAL A 815 -3.08 -36.87 39.21
N ILE A 816 -3.22 -35.83 38.38
CA ILE A 816 -2.68 -35.81 37.01
C ILE A 816 -1.16 -35.83 37.04
N GLY A 817 -0.56 -35.00 37.91
CA GLY A 817 0.90 -35.00 38.11
C GLY A 817 1.43 -36.39 38.48
N ARG A 818 0.75 -37.08 39.42
CA ARG A 818 1.12 -38.44 39.81
C ARG A 818 0.96 -39.45 38.68
N MET A 819 -0.14 -39.38 37.91
CA MET A 819 -0.39 -40.30 36.81
C MET A 819 0.58 -40.11 35.65
N LEU A 820 0.95 -38.86 35.33
CA LEU A 820 2.01 -38.55 34.36
C LEU A 820 3.36 -39.10 34.81
N ALA A 821 3.74 -38.88 36.08
CA ALA A 821 4.98 -39.41 36.62
C ALA A 821 5.00 -40.95 36.64
N PHE A 822 3.87 -41.60 36.94
CA PHE A 822 3.73 -43.06 36.92
C PHE A 822 3.82 -43.64 35.50
N ALA A 823 3.23 -42.97 34.51
CA ALA A 823 3.33 -43.38 33.10
C ALA A 823 4.77 -43.35 32.58
N ILE A 824 5.55 -42.38 33.04
CA ILE A 824 6.99 -42.25 32.73
C ILE A 824 7.82 -43.27 33.53
N GLN A 825 7.43 -43.62 34.76
CA GLN A 825 8.15 -44.61 35.58
C GLN A 825 8.03 -46.05 35.04
N LYS A 826 6.90 -46.38 34.38
CA LYS A 826 6.56 -47.75 33.96
C LYS A 826 7.20 -48.16 32.62
N ASN A 827 7.65 -47.21 31.82
CA ASN A 827 8.24 -47.41 30.48
C ASN A 827 9.68 -46.92 30.47
#